data_AF-A0A372E4U8-F1
#
_entry.id   AF-A0A372E4U8-F1
#
_cell.length_a   1.000
_cell.length_b   1.000
_cell.length_c   1.000
_cell.angle_alpha   90.00
_cell.angle_beta   90.00
_cell.angle_gamma   90.00
#
_symmetry.space_group_name_H-M   'P 1'
#
loop_
_entity.id
_entity.type
_entity.pdbx_description
1 polymer ?
#
loop_
_entity_poly.entity_id
_entity_poly.type
_entity_poly.pdbx_seq_one_letter_code
_entity_poly.pdbx_strand_id
1 'polypeptide(L)'
;MRFVIPPVLLLLLLLMGPACWAQRISFSGRITETSGQPVPFASVFVRGTSQGATADENGRYQFTLTGAADTLTASAIGFAPVGKAITSAARQTLNFVLGSGSVSLGEVVVRPYENPAYRIMRRVDANRRRNQKTELTAYDYDSYARNELLINNLPDQLSRRKLLRQITAVADTLGLERDANGRPVVPIFASEVLSHYYQNNNPLRQREEVSKTQMHGAAPREGSVVSQIMGSSFQDWDFYRNWIRIVGKDFISPIAEGWKFSYEYELQDSLMVGDDYCYQLKVTPRRPQDLAFKGTIWITTDTYALRKLDVEVSTQANLNFIEQIAVRQELAPTEAGPWLPTVTRFVIGIRPTKGSTGVLARISTVYSNFQVNQARPLAFYDKPLEVAADAYDVPPGYFAANRPDSLSRQEQLTLVVLDTVRQLPAVRSVMELADIVVNGYYPLGKVDLGPILATVGYNNIEGLRLRLGFRTSTEWSRDWQLRPYLAYGTQDGRFKYGLRAQRIIDRRHWTVANFEHRHDIDQVALLDNDYALENPLFEAAARLGDISNSRPLLRDLTSVSVQSDLFRGFTQRVMLRRQQFQPLYPFLYYTQEARPGSPTTSDFTLSEVILESRYARDEVLVANNQNRRTAVGLKRWPVFTVRYTLGLNNLLGSDFRYQKFNLLIDHSLRLGQLGRTTYRIDAGYVPSTVPYPVLKSHLGNQSPFYNPGAFNLMRFFEFVSDRYAAVQVEHEFGGFLTNSVPAIKQLNWRLVATTNLLWGSVSEANRNIIPTNDPVTGEPLPTFQSLGRLPYAEVGYGIENIFKIVRVDFLHRLTYRNRPDARTFGVKLSLKFSL
;
A
#
# COMPACT_ATOMS: atom_id res chain seq x y z
N MET A 1 -55.45 55.74 94.07
CA MET A 1 -54.47 55.33 93.03
C MET A 1 -54.35 53.81 93.05
N ARG A 2 -54.40 53.19 91.86
CA ARG A 2 -54.08 51.78 91.53
C ARG A 2 -54.95 50.69 92.18
N PHE A 3 -56.03 50.32 91.48
CA PHE A 3 -56.63 49.00 91.59
C PHE A 3 -56.07 48.11 90.47
N VAL A 4 -55.46 46.99 90.86
CA VAL A 4 -54.97 45.93 89.99
C VAL A 4 -56.14 44.96 89.74
N ILE A 5 -56.54 44.79 88.48
CA ILE A 5 -57.51 43.78 88.05
C ILE A 5 -56.72 42.50 87.67
N PRO A 6 -57.13 41.30 88.11
CA PRO A 6 -56.35 40.09 87.92
C PRO A 6 -56.47 39.52 86.49
N PRO A 7 -55.45 38.78 86.00
CA PRO A 7 -55.32 38.34 84.60
C PRO A 7 -56.33 37.26 84.16
N VAL A 8 -57.26 36.84 85.03
CA VAL A 8 -58.25 35.80 84.74
C VAL A 8 -59.43 36.33 83.91
N LEU A 9 -59.77 37.62 84.04
CA LEU A 9 -60.90 38.21 83.30
C LEU A 9 -60.57 38.50 81.82
N LEU A 10 -59.28 38.71 81.49
CA LEU A 10 -58.82 38.88 80.11
C LEU A 10 -58.72 37.54 79.36
N LEU A 11 -58.53 36.43 80.08
CA LEU A 11 -58.53 35.09 79.49
C LEU A 11 -59.95 34.58 79.17
N LEU A 12 -60.97 35.01 79.94
CA LEU A 12 -62.36 34.63 79.69
C LEU A 12 -63.00 35.39 78.50
N LEU A 13 -62.53 36.61 78.19
CA LEU A 13 -63.02 37.39 77.04
C LEU A 13 -62.39 37.00 75.70
N LEU A 14 -61.31 36.20 75.68
CA LEU A 14 -60.73 35.65 74.44
C LEU A 14 -61.36 34.32 73.98
N LEU A 15 -62.31 33.75 74.75
CA LEU A 15 -62.99 32.49 74.43
C LEU A 15 -64.35 32.66 73.72
N MET A 16 -64.75 33.88 73.36
CA MET A 16 -65.96 34.15 72.57
C MET A 16 -65.62 34.83 71.24
N GLY A 17 -64.90 34.12 70.37
CA GLY A 17 -64.86 34.42 68.94
C GLY A 17 -66.02 33.73 68.22
N PRO A 18 -66.66 34.37 67.21
CA PRO A 18 -67.76 33.76 66.48
C PRO A 18 -67.29 32.51 65.74
N ALA A 19 -68.02 31.40 65.90
CA ALA A 19 -67.84 30.21 65.09
C ALA A 19 -68.12 30.57 63.63
N CYS A 20 -67.07 30.80 62.86
CA CYS A 20 -67.15 30.98 61.42
C CYS A 20 -67.54 29.63 60.82
N TRP A 21 -68.81 29.47 60.43
CA TRP A 21 -69.29 28.30 59.71
C TRP A 21 -68.63 28.28 58.32
N ALA A 22 -67.54 27.54 58.18
CA ALA A 22 -66.98 27.23 56.87
C ALA A 22 -68.01 26.40 56.09
N GLN A 23 -68.56 26.95 55.00
CA GLN A 23 -69.49 26.24 54.14
C GLN A 23 -68.78 25.04 53.53
N ARG A 24 -69.18 23.83 53.95
CA ARG A 24 -68.70 22.56 53.41
C ARG A 24 -69.50 22.21 52.17
N ILE A 25 -68.85 22.18 51.01
CA ILE A 25 -69.48 21.73 49.76
C ILE A 25 -69.07 20.28 49.52
N SER A 26 -70.03 19.36 49.46
CA SER A 26 -69.78 17.95 49.17
C SER A 26 -69.99 17.68 47.67
N PHE A 27 -69.01 17.05 47.05
CA PHE A 27 -69.06 16.58 45.67
C PHE A 27 -69.19 15.07 45.64
N SER A 28 -70.02 14.55 44.73
CA SER A 28 -70.04 13.14 44.36
C SER A 28 -70.25 12.98 42.86
N GLY A 29 -69.94 11.82 42.30
CA GLY A 29 -70.19 11.59 40.88
C GLY A 29 -69.49 10.35 40.35
N ARG A 30 -69.61 10.13 39.04
CA ARG A 30 -69.00 9.02 38.32
C ARG A 30 -68.17 9.50 37.13
N ILE A 31 -67.04 8.85 36.89
CA ILE A 31 -66.10 9.13 35.80
C ILE A 31 -66.15 7.93 34.84
N THR A 32 -66.46 8.21 33.58
CA THR A 32 -66.58 7.21 32.52
C THR A 32 -65.79 7.61 31.29
N GLU A 33 -65.51 6.64 30.42
CA GLU A 33 -65.00 6.89 29.08
C GLU A 33 -66.17 7.26 28.13
N THR A 34 -65.87 7.80 26.95
CA THR A 34 -66.81 7.97 25.83
C THR A 34 -67.58 6.69 25.48
N SER A 35 -66.99 5.51 25.73
CA SER A 35 -67.60 4.18 25.54
C SER A 35 -68.64 3.80 26.60
N GLY A 36 -68.79 4.60 27.66
CA GLY A 36 -69.68 4.34 28.80
C GLY A 36 -69.09 3.45 29.90
N GLN A 37 -67.88 2.90 29.71
CA GLN A 37 -67.18 2.13 30.75
C GLN A 37 -66.67 3.06 31.88
N PRO A 38 -66.68 2.61 33.15
CA PRO A 38 -66.09 3.38 34.24
C PRO A 38 -64.57 3.51 34.03
N VAL A 39 -64.00 4.64 34.47
CA VAL A 39 -62.54 4.82 34.53
C VAL A 39 -62.10 4.67 35.99
N PRO A 40 -61.58 3.49 36.39
CA PRO A 40 -61.15 3.24 37.76
C PRO A 40 -59.98 4.15 38.15
N PHE A 41 -59.91 4.53 39.42
CA PHE A 41 -58.76 5.25 40.00
C PHE A 41 -58.44 6.61 39.36
N ALA A 42 -59.35 7.18 38.58
CA ALA A 42 -59.22 8.52 38.06
C ALA A 42 -59.22 9.56 39.19
N SER A 43 -58.37 10.57 39.08
CA SER A 43 -58.23 11.62 40.08
C SER A 43 -59.17 12.79 39.77
N VAL A 44 -59.94 13.24 40.77
CA VAL A 44 -60.82 14.41 40.69
C VAL A 44 -60.34 15.45 41.69
N PHE A 45 -59.97 16.63 41.22
CA PHE A 45 -59.35 17.65 42.05
C PHE A 45 -59.77 19.06 41.64
N VAL A 46 -59.69 20.00 42.58
CA VAL A 46 -59.87 21.43 42.28
C VAL A 46 -58.60 21.97 41.63
N ARG A 47 -58.73 22.57 40.46
CA ARG A 47 -57.62 23.06 39.65
C ARG A 47 -56.73 24.03 40.44
N GLY A 48 -55.43 23.76 40.52
CA GLY A 48 -54.47 24.59 41.24
C GLY A 48 -54.36 24.31 42.75
N THR A 49 -55.06 23.29 43.26
CA THR A 49 -54.98 22.89 44.68
C THR A 49 -54.69 21.40 44.82
N SER A 50 -54.28 20.97 46.01
CA SER A 50 -54.14 19.55 46.38
C SER A 50 -55.44 18.92 46.91
N GLN A 51 -56.57 19.64 46.88
CA GLN A 51 -57.85 19.13 47.37
C GLN A 51 -58.60 18.36 46.28
N GLY A 52 -58.94 17.11 46.56
CA GLY A 52 -59.59 16.19 45.63
C GLY A 52 -59.81 14.81 46.22
N ALA A 53 -60.26 13.88 45.38
CA ALA A 53 -60.36 12.46 45.69
C ALA A 53 -60.12 11.59 44.46
N THR A 54 -59.78 10.33 44.72
CA THR A 54 -59.61 9.30 43.71
C THR A 54 -60.90 8.51 43.57
N ALA A 55 -61.28 8.17 42.33
CA ALA A 55 -62.44 7.34 42.07
C ALA A 55 -62.20 5.86 42.42
N ASP A 56 -63.25 5.15 42.81
CA ASP A 56 -63.24 3.71 43.08
C ASP A 56 -63.18 2.86 41.79
N GLU A 57 -63.21 1.53 41.94
CA GLU A 57 -63.21 0.56 40.84
C GLU A 57 -64.40 0.72 39.87
N ASN A 58 -65.49 1.33 40.32
CA ASN A 58 -66.69 1.61 39.53
C ASN A 58 -66.70 3.03 38.96
N GLY A 59 -65.60 3.77 39.12
CA GLY A 59 -65.42 5.15 38.67
C GLY A 59 -66.15 6.17 39.53
N ARG A 60 -66.63 5.83 40.73
CA ARG A 60 -67.35 6.75 41.62
C ARG A 60 -66.38 7.47 42.54
N TYR A 61 -66.61 8.76 42.78
CA TYR A 61 -65.83 9.57 43.70
C TYR A 61 -66.74 10.36 44.64
N GLN A 62 -66.23 10.69 45.82
CA GLN A 62 -66.87 11.61 46.76
C GLN A 62 -65.83 12.31 47.62
N PHE A 63 -65.94 13.63 47.78
CA PHE A 63 -65.13 14.38 48.74
C PHE A 63 -65.79 15.70 49.13
N THR A 64 -65.31 16.32 50.20
CA THR A 64 -65.84 17.60 50.70
C THR A 64 -64.77 18.67 50.61
N LEU A 65 -65.14 19.83 50.08
CA LEU A 65 -64.29 21.00 49.97
C LEU A 65 -64.64 22.01 51.07
N THR A 66 -63.60 22.57 51.69
CA THR A 66 -63.71 23.67 52.65
C THR A 66 -62.98 24.89 52.08
N GLY A 67 -63.64 25.61 51.19
CA GLY A 67 -63.07 26.76 50.47
C GLY A 67 -63.84 27.06 49.18
N ALA A 68 -63.66 28.27 48.63
CA ALA A 68 -64.20 28.63 47.31
C ALA A 68 -63.39 27.95 46.20
N ALA A 69 -64.06 27.37 45.21
CA ALA A 69 -63.43 26.78 44.03
C ALA A 69 -64.32 26.97 42.81
N ASP A 70 -63.70 27.32 41.70
CA ASP A 70 -64.44 27.63 40.46
C ASP A 70 -64.62 26.41 39.56
N THR A 71 -63.69 25.45 39.57
CA THR A 71 -63.67 24.33 38.62
C THR A 71 -63.12 23.04 39.23
N LEU A 72 -63.86 21.95 39.02
CA LEU A 72 -63.47 20.59 39.35
C LEU A 72 -62.94 19.87 38.10
N THR A 73 -61.76 19.27 38.18
CA THR A 73 -61.09 18.60 37.05
C THR A 73 -60.92 17.12 37.31
N ALA A 74 -61.30 16.27 36.34
CA ALA A 74 -61.02 14.84 36.35
C ALA A 74 -59.88 14.51 35.39
N SER A 75 -58.95 13.64 35.81
CA SER A 75 -57.80 13.20 35.01
C SER A 75 -57.42 11.75 35.31
N ALA A 76 -56.96 11.03 34.28
CA ALA A 76 -56.46 9.67 34.36
C ALA A 76 -55.35 9.45 33.33
N ILE A 77 -54.44 8.51 33.59
CA ILE A 77 -53.35 8.17 32.66
C ILE A 77 -53.94 7.66 31.34
N GLY A 78 -53.50 8.24 30.21
CA GLY A 78 -54.00 7.90 28.86
C GLY A 78 -55.25 8.68 28.41
N PHE A 79 -55.77 9.59 29.25
CA PHE A 79 -56.96 10.40 28.95
C PHE A 79 -56.68 11.90 29.02
N ALA A 80 -57.38 12.69 28.21
CA ALA A 80 -57.34 14.14 28.30
C ALA A 80 -58.12 14.63 29.55
N PRO A 81 -57.57 15.56 30.35
CA PRO A 81 -58.25 16.07 31.53
C PRO A 81 -59.50 16.90 31.15
N VAL A 82 -60.59 16.74 31.91
CA VAL A 82 -61.87 17.44 31.68
C VAL A 82 -62.27 18.22 32.92
N GLY A 83 -62.54 19.52 32.76
CA GLY A 83 -63.00 20.41 33.83
C GLY A 83 -64.50 20.70 33.77
N LYS A 84 -65.16 20.80 34.93
CA LYS A 84 -66.55 21.25 35.08
C LYS A 84 -66.65 22.34 36.14
N ALA A 85 -67.46 23.36 35.87
CA ALA A 85 -67.68 24.47 36.79
C ALA A 85 -68.47 24.02 38.04
N ILE A 86 -68.11 24.60 39.18
CA ILE A 86 -68.76 24.36 40.47
C ILE A 86 -69.84 25.44 40.70
N THR A 87 -70.99 25.06 41.25
CA THR A 87 -72.07 25.99 41.65
C THR A 87 -72.03 26.30 43.15
N SER A 88 -72.87 27.22 43.64
CA SER A 88 -72.94 27.58 45.07
C SER A 88 -73.73 26.58 45.95
N ALA A 89 -74.17 25.45 45.40
CA ALA A 89 -74.93 24.45 46.14
C ALA A 89 -74.06 23.62 47.10
N ALA A 90 -74.55 23.36 48.32
CA ALA A 90 -73.85 22.61 49.37
C ALA A 90 -73.59 21.12 49.04
N ARG A 91 -74.36 20.52 48.13
CA ARG A 91 -74.13 19.17 47.61
C ARG A 91 -74.28 19.16 46.10
N GLN A 92 -73.30 18.64 45.37
CA GLN A 92 -73.28 18.65 43.91
C GLN A 92 -72.86 17.29 43.34
N THR A 93 -73.63 16.79 42.38
CA THR A 93 -73.31 15.57 41.66
C THR A 93 -72.74 15.90 40.28
N LEU A 94 -71.45 15.65 40.04
CA LEU A 94 -70.77 15.98 38.79
C LEU A 94 -70.17 14.72 38.16
N ASN A 95 -70.75 14.27 37.04
CA ASN A 95 -70.19 13.15 36.28
C ASN A 95 -69.21 13.65 35.22
N PHE A 96 -68.12 12.92 34.97
CA PHE A 96 -67.11 13.27 33.97
C PHE A 96 -67.03 12.20 32.89
N VAL A 97 -66.91 12.63 31.63
CA VAL A 97 -66.64 11.73 30.50
C VAL A 97 -65.25 12.08 29.97
N LEU A 98 -64.29 11.17 30.08
CA LEU A 98 -62.91 11.36 29.64
C LEU A 98 -62.73 10.82 28.21
N GLY A 99 -62.16 11.64 27.33
CA GLY A 99 -61.74 11.24 25.99
C GLY A 99 -60.29 10.73 26.00
N SER A 100 -59.96 9.78 25.13
CA SER A 100 -58.59 9.31 24.96
C SER A 100 -57.66 10.48 24.59
N GLY A 101 -56.54 10.60 25.31
CA GLY A 101 -55.60 11.72 25.16
C GLY A 101 -54.17 11.21 25.20
N SER A 102 -53.45 11.33 24.08
CA SER A 102 -52.03 11.00 23.98
C SER A 102 -51.17 12.11 24.58
N VAL A 103 -50.85 12.02 25.87
CA VAL A 103 -49.82 12.88 26.47
C VAL A 103 -48.44 12.23 26.26
N SER A 104 -47.70 12.70 25.26
CA SER A 104 -46.27 12.49 25.15
C SER A 104 -45.56 13.47 26.07
N LEU A 105 -44.81 12.99 27.06
CA LEU A 105 -43.93 13.83 27.87
C LEU A 105 -42.75 14.27 27.01
N GLY A 106 -42.61 15.58 26.77
CA GLY A 106 -41.43 16.15 26.12
C GLY A 106 -40.20 16.03 27.02
N GLU A 107 -39.15 15.38 26.53
CA GLU A 107 -37.83 15.29 27.17
C GLU A 107 -37.26 16.70 27.42
N VAL A 108 -36.92 17.01 28.67
CA VAL A 108 -36.16 18.22 29.01
C VAL A 108 -34.70 17.96 28.63
N VAL A 109 -34.35 18.25 27.38
CA VAL A 109 -32.96 18.28 26.93
C VAL A 109 -32.33 19.59 27.42
N VAL A 110 -31.60 19.52 28.54
CA VAL A 110 -30.65 20.59 28.91
C VAL A 110 -29.55 20.59 27.85
N ARG A 111 -29.70 21.40 26.80
CA ARG A 111 -28.67 21.55 25.77
C ARG A 111 -27.55 22.44 26.33
N PRO A 112 -26.33 21.92 26.53
CA PRO A 112 -25.21 22.78 26.91
C PRO A 112 -24.99 23.85 25.82
N TYR A 113 -24.56 25.05 26.24
CA TYR A 113 -24.30 26.19 25.34
C TYR A 113 -23.26 25.87 24.25
N GLU A 114 -22.42 24.87 24.50
CA GLU A 114 -21.45 24.32 23.57
C GLU A 114 -21.54 22.78 23.53
N ASN A 115 -21.33 22.19 22.36
CA ASN A 115 -21.22 20.73 22.22
C ASN A 115 -20.11 20.19 23.15
N PRO A 116 -20.43 19.29 24.10
CA PRO A 116 -19.46 18.79 25.08
C PRO A 116 -18.28 18.04 24.44
N ALA A 117 -18.49 17.42 23.27
CA ALA A 117 -17.41 16.78 22.51
C ALA A 117 -16.36 17.81 22.04
N TYR A 118 -16.77 19.04 21.69
CA TYR A 118 -15.83 20.08 21.26
C TYR A 118 -14.93 20.57 22.40
N ARG A 119 -15.44 20.58 23.63
CA ARG A 119 -14.62 20.85 24.82
C ARG A 119 -13.55 19.77 25.01
N ILE A 120 -13.93 18.50 24.86
CA ILE A 120 -13.00 17.37 24.96
C ILE A 120 -11.95 17.45 23.86
N MET A 121 -12.35 17.65 22.61
CA MET A 121 -11.43 17.71 21.47
C MET A 121 -10.45 18.90 21.53
N ARG A 122 -10.84 20.04 22.11
CA ARG A 122 -9.89 21.13 22.41
C ARG A 122 -8.83 20.72 23.44
N ARG A 123 -9.20 19.89 24.42
CA ARG A 123 -8.25 19.36 25.40
C ARG A 123 -7.34 18.29 24.80
N VAL A 124 -7.85 17.46 23.89
CA VAL A 124 -7.03 16.51 23.10
C VAL A 124 -5.96 17.27 22.33
N ASP A 125 -6.34 18.35 21.63
CA ASP A 125 -5.41 19.19 20.87
C ASP A 125 -4.36 19.87 21.77
N ALA A 126 -4.80 20.43 22.91
CA ALA A 126 -3.91 21.06 23.88
C ALA A 126 -2.90 20.06 24.52
N ASN A 127 -3.28 18.79 24.68
CA ASN A 127 -2.43 17.74 25.24
C ASN A 127 -1.74 16.88 24.16
N ARG A 128 -1.87 17.23 22.87
CA ARG A 128 -1.36 16.44 21.74
C ARG A 128 0.12 16.10 21.89
N ARG A 129 0.95 17.10 22.17
CA ARG A 129 2.40 16.91 22.32
C ARG A 129 2.71 15.91 23.43
N ARG A 130 2.06 16.02 24.59
CA ARG A 130 2.30 15.09 25.70
C ARG A 130 1.99 13.63 25.34
N ASN A 131 1.01 13.40 24.47
CA ASN A 131 0.47 12.08 24.20
C ASN A 131 1.03 11.44 22.90
N GLN A 132 1.64 12.23 22.01
CA GLN A 132 2.17 11.74 20.73
C GLN A 132 3.53 11.04 20.90
N LYS A 133 3.68 9.87 20.28
CA LYS A 133 4.91 9.05 20.37
C LYS A 133 6.17 9.70 19.80
N THR A 134 6.03 10.76 18.99
CA THR A 134 7.19 11.47 18.41
C THR A 134 7.96 12.28 19.45
N GLU A 135 7.39 12.54 20.63
CA GLU A 135 8.12 13.18 21.74
C GLU A 135 9.06 12.22 22.48
N LEU A 136 8.92 10.90 22.29
CA LEU A 136 9.90 9.94 22.81
C LEU A 136 11.23 10.14 22.09
N THR A 137 12.36 10.01 22.78
CA THR A 137 13.69 10.07 22.12
C THR A 137 13.87 8.84 21.22
N ALA A 138 13.54 7.67 21.75
CA ALA A 138 13.55 6.39 21.06
C ALA A 138 12.51 5.46 21.70
N TYR A 139 12.10 4.42 21.00
CA TYR A 139 11.31 3.34 21.56
C TYR A 139 11.53 2.04 20.79
N ASP A 140 11.31 0.93 21.47
CA ASP A 140 11.34 -0.41 20.90
C ASP A 140 10.24 -1.30 21.49
N TYR A 141 9.87 -2.35 20.74
CA TYR A 141 8.83 -3.31 21.13
C TYR A 141 8.93 -4.61 20.32
N ASP A 142 8.37 -5.68 20.87
CA ASP A 142 8.06 -6.90 20.13
C ASP A 142 6.75 -6.72 19.35
N SER A 143 6.73 -7.19 18.11
CA SER A 143 5.60 -7.11 17.20
C SER A 143 5.28 -8.49 16.61
N TYR A 144 4.03 -8.91 16.83
CA TYR A 144 3.42 -10.05 16.17
C TYR A 144 2.41 -9.53 15.12
N ALA A 145 2.73 -9.71 13.84
CA ALA A 145 1.88 -9.31 12.73
C ALA A 145 1.27 -10.54 12.06
N ARG A 146 -0.05 -10.51 11.86
CA ARG A 146 -0.79 -11.49 11.08
C ARG A 146 -1.44 -10.82 9.89
N ASN A 147 -1.09 -11.27 8.69
CA ASN A 147 -1.64 -10.74 7.44
C ASN A 147 -2.40 -11.84 6.71
N GLU A 148 -3.64 -11.57 6.32
CA GLU A 148 -4.51 -12.48 5.59
C GLU A 148 -4.94 -11.82 4.28
N LEU A 149 -4.97 -12.61 3.21
CA LEU A 149 -5.49 -12.22 1.91
C LEU A 149 -6.64 -13.14 1.53
N LEU A 150 -7.82 -12.56 1.38
CA LEU A 150 -9.07 -13.27 1.10
C LEU A 150 -9.69 -12.77 -0.21
N ILE A 151 -10.43 -13.62 -0.89
CA ILE A 151 -11.28 -13.27 -2.02
C ILE A 151 -12.72 -13.21 -1.54
N ASN A 152 -13.41 -12.10 -1.82
CA ASN A 152 -14.84 -11.93 -1.57
C ASN A 152 -15.61 -11.64 -2.88
N ASN A 153 -16.94 -11.64 -2.81
CA ASN A 153 -17.82 -11.30 -3.92
C ASN A 153 -17.58 -12.11 -5.22
N LEU A 154 -17.26 -13.39 -5.09
CA LEU A 154 -17.03 -14.30 -6.22
C LEU A 154 -18.31 -14.42 -7.10
N PRO A 155 -18.24 -14.13 -8.41
CA PRO A 155 -19.33 -14.42 -9.34
C PRO A 155 -19.55 -15.92 -9.48
N ASP A 156 -20.80 -16.37 -9.68
CA ASP A 156 -21.14 -17.79 -9.78
C ASP A 156 -20.36 -18.54 -10.86
N GLN A 157 -20.14 -17.89 -12.01
CA GLN A 157 -19.34 -18.45 -13.11
C GLN A 157 -17.90 -18.75 -12.68
N LEU A 158 -17.31 -17.90 -11.84
CA LEU A 158 -15.94 -18.06 -11.36
C LEU A 158 -15.88 -19.08 -10.22
N SER A 159 -16.85 -19.05 -9.30
CA SER A 159 -16.98 -20.00 -8.19
C SER A 159 -17.08 -21.46 -8.68
N ARG A 160 -17.73 -21.69 -9.84
CA ARG A 160 -17.84 -23.03 -10.46
C ARG A 160 -16.54 -23.58 -11.05
N ARG A 161 -15.48 -22.77 -11.19
CA ARG A 161 -14.19 -23.26 -11.69
C ARG A 161 -13.63 -24.30 -10.72
N LYS A 162 -13.05 -25.38 -11.26
CA LYS A 162 -12.56 -26.54 -10.50
C LYS A 162 -11.73 -26.15 -9.26
N LEU A 163 -10.78 -25.22 -9.43
CA LEU A 163 -9.94 -24.70 -8.36
C LEU A 163 -10.77 -24.07 -7.24
N LEU A 164 -11.54 -23.02 -7.55
CA LEU A 164 -12.30 -22.26 -6.55
C LEU A 164 -13.35 -23.14 -5.88
N ARG A 165 -14.02 -24.03 -6.62
CA ARG A 165 -14.99 -24.99 -6.07
C ARG A 165 -14.38 -25.91 -5.01
N GLN A 166 -13.14 -26.37 -5.21
CA GLN A 166 -12.46 -27.21 -4.23
C GLN A 166 -12.12 -26.43 -2.96
N ILE A 167 -11.69 -25.17 -3.11
CA ILE A 167 -11.37 -24.31 -1.97
C ILE A 167 -12.63 -23.96 -1.18
N THR A 168 -13.71 -23.55 -1.88
CA THR A 168 -14.98 -23.22 -1.24
C THR A 168 -15.60 -24.43 -0.56
N ALA A 169 -15.48 -25.64 -1.13
CA ALA A 169 -15.98 -26.85 -0.48
C ALA A 169 -15.27 -27.11 0.86
N VAL A 170 -13.94 -26.97 0.91
CA VAL A 170 -13.18 -27.10 2.17
C VAL A 170 -13.59 -26.00 3.17
N ALA A 171 -13.66 -24.74 2.71
CA ALA A 171 -14.10 -23.61 3.53
C ALA A 171 -15.52 -23.81 4.11
N ASP A 172 -16.45 -24.30 3.30
CA ASP A 172 -17.84 -24.56 3.68
C ASP A 172 -17.94 -25.70 4.69
N THR A 173 -17.17 -26.79 4.51
CA THR A 173 -17.15 -27.91 5.48
C THR A 173 -16.63 -27.49 6.85
N LEU A 174 -15.70 -26.53 6.89
CA LEU A 174 -15.10 -26.02 8.11
C LEU A 174 -15.87 -24.83 8.71
N GLY A 175 -16.93 -24.36 8.04
CA GLY A 175 -17.83 -23.33 8.56
C GLY A 175 -17.23 -21.91 8.56
N LEU A 176 -16.38 -21.58 7.58
CA LEU A 176 -15.87 -20.21 7.42
C LEU A 176 -17.01 -19.21 7.13
N GLU A 177 -16.85 -18.01 7.68
CA GLU A 177 -17.78 -16.90 7.46
C GLU A 177 -17.99 -16.57 5.97
N ARG A 178 -19.25 -16.26 5.65
CA ARG A 178 -19.68 -15.78 4.34
C ARG A 178 -19.70 -14.25 4.34
N ASP A 179 -19.61 -13.66 3.15
CA ASP A 179 -19.72 -12.21 3.02
C ASP A 179 -21.12 -11.70 3.39
N ALA A 180 -21.31 -10.37 3.46
CA ALA A 180 -22.59 -9.75 3.79
C ALA A 180 -23.76 -10.15 2.86
N ASN A 181 -23.47 -10.75 1.69
CA ASN A 181 -24.45 -11.25 0.73
C ASN A 181 -24.58 -12.78 0.75
N GLY A 182 -24.02 -13.45 1.76
CA GLY A 182 -24.07 -14.92 1.90
C GLY A 182 -23.17 -15.68 0.93
N ARG A 183 -22.24 -15.02 0.23
CA ARG A 183 -21.31 -15.68 -0.70
C ARG A 183 -20.06 -16.16 0.04
N PRO A 184 -19.45 -17.28 -0.39
CA PRO A 184 -18.25 -17.80 0.26
C PRO A 184 -17.08 -16.82 0.15
N VAL A 185 -16.37 -16.61 1.25
CA VAL A 185 -15.09 -15.90 1.32
C VAL A 185 -13.98 -16.92 1.23
N VAL A 186 -13.08 -16.77 0.25
CA VAL A 186 -12.03 -17.75 -0.03
C VAL A 186 -10.69 -17.21 0.47
N PRO A 187 -10.11 -17.78 1.54
CA PRO A 187 -8.77 -17.40 1.96
C PRO A 187 -7.75 -17.94 0.95
N ILE A 188 -6.83 -17.08 0.48
CA ILE A 188 -5.76 -17.45 -0.44
C ILE A 188 -4.46 -17.68 0.32
N PHE A 189 -4.17 -16.77 1.23
CA PHE A 189 -2.87 -16.64 1.86
C PHE A 189 -3.03 -16.08 3.27
N ALA A 190 -2.22 -16.57 4.20
CA ALA A 190 -2.00 -15.91 5.47
C ALA A 190 -0.52 -15.99 5.86
N SER A 191 -0.05 -15.02 6.62
CA SER A 191 1.29 -15.01 7.20
C SER A 191 1.24 -14.59 8.66
N GLU A 192 2.09 -15.21 9.47
CA GLU A 192 2.37 -14.85 10.86
C GLU A 192 3.84 -14.46 10.95
N VAL A 193 4.13 -13.28 11.49
CA VAL A 193 5.48 -12.73 11.59
C VAL A 193 5.73 -12.26 13.03
N LEU A 194 6.82 -12.74 13.62
CA LEU A 194 7.35 -12.25 14.88
C LEU A 194 8.60 -11.43 14.59
N SER A 195 8.65 -10.24 15.19
CA SER A 195 9.70 -9.26 14.95
C SER A 195 9.94 -8.41 16.18
N HIS A 196 11.14 -7.83 16.28
CA HIS A 196 11.45 -6.78 17.24
C HIS A 196 11.72 -5.48 16.48
N TYR A 197 11.04 -4.41 16.88
CA TYR A 197 11.07 -3.12 16.20
C TYR A 197 11.77 -2.07 17.05
N TYR A 198 12.61 -1.26 16.41
CA TYR A 198 13.34 -0.16 17.03
C TYR A 198 13.11 1.13 16.26
N GLN A 199 12.87 2.23 16.96
CA GLN A 199 12.81 3.57 16.40
C GLN A 199 13.58 4.58 17.25
N ASN A 200 14.36 5.43 16.58
CA ASN A 200 14.90 6.67 17.13
C ASN A 200 14.19 7.84 16.43
N ASN A 201 13.74 8.86 17.17
CA ASN A 201 13.03 10.00 16.60
C ASN A 201 13.95 11.17 16.22
N ASN A 202 15.19 11.22 16.75
CA ASN A 202 16.10 12.32 16.49
C ASN A 202 17.56 11.85 16.24
N PRO A 203 17.99 11.75 14.96
CA PRO A 203 17.19 11.79 13.73
C PRO A 203 16.29 10.55 13.59
N LEU A 204 15.20 10.69 12.82
CA LEU A 204 14.28 9.57 12.55
C LEU A 204 15.02 8.40 11.90
N ARG A 205 15.15 7.30 12.65
CA ARG A 205 15.78 6.04 12.23
C ARG A 205 14.94 4.87 12.72
N GLN A 206 14.80 3.85 11.89
CA GLN A 206 13.97 2.68 12.17
C GLN A 206 14.75 1.42 11.78
N ARG A 207 14.58 0.35 12.55
CA ARG A 207 15.10 -0.99 12.31
C ARG A 207 14.08 -2.01 12.77
N GLU A 208 13.86 -3.03 11.97
CA GLU A 208 13.01 -4.17 12.29
C GLU A 208 13.81 -5.46 12.14
N GLU A 209 13.76 -6.31 13.17
CA GLU A 209 14.42 -7.61 13.20
C GLU A 209 13.37 -8.71 13.21
N VAL A 210 13.18 -9.38 12.07
CA VAL A 210 12.23 -10.49 11.93
C VAL A 210 12.87 -11.77 12.46
N SER A 211 12.33 -12.32 13.54
CA SER A 211 12.84 -13.52 14.19
C SER A 211 12.26 -14.80 13.58
N LYS A 212 10.95 -14.85 13.35
CA LYS A 212 10.24 -16.01 12.77
C LYS A 212 9.10 -15.56 11.86
N THR A 213 8.91 -16.29 10.76
CA THR A 213 7.84 -16.06 9.80
C THR A 213 7.25 -17.38 9.33
N GLN A 214 5.95 -17.54 9.46
CA GLN A 214 5.21 -18.69 8.96
C GLN A 214 4.20 -18.24 7.90
N MET A 215 4.09 -19.02 6.82
CA MET A 215 3.16 -18.73 5.72
C MET A 215 2.23 -19.92 5.49
N HIS A 216 0.96 -19.61 5.29
CA HIS A 216 -0.13 -20.55 5.06
C HIS A 216 -0.75 -20.31 3.68
N GLY A 217 -1.18 -21.39 3.05
CA GLY A 217 -1.86 -21.34 1.75
C GLY A 217 -0.97 -21.08 0.54
N ALA A 218 -1.55 -20.40 -0.46
CA ALA A 218 -0.97 -20.08 -1.75
C ALA A 218 -0.05 -18.84 -1.66
N ALA A 219 1.02 -18.97 -0.88
CA ALA A 219 2.02 -17.90 -0.71
C ALA A 219 2.86 -17.72 -1.99
N PRO A 220 2.98 -16.49 -2.53
CA PRO A 220 3.96 -16.20 -3.58
C PRO A 220 5.36 -16.52 -3.06
N ARG A 221 6.19 -17.26 -3.81
CA ARG A 221 7.60 -17.50 -3.42
C ARG A 221 8.49 -16.26 -3.65
N GLU A 222 7.95 -15.23 -4.29
CA GLU A 222 8.67 -14.00 -4.56
C GLU A 222 8.75 -13.10 -3.31
N GLY A 223 9.93 -13.03 -2.70
CA GLY A 223 10.06 -12.27 -1.45
C GLY A 223 9.95 -10.75 -1.57
N SER A 224 9.76 -10.14 -2.74
CA SER A 224 9.46 -8.69 -2.86
C SER A 224 8.02 -8.37 -2.45
N VAL A 225 7.05 -9.17 -2.92
CA VAL A 225 5.64 -9.08 -2.52
C VAL A 225 5.49 -9.50 -1.07
N VAL A 226 6.13 -10.60 -0.69
CA VAL A 226 6.05 -11.09 0.68
C VAL A 226 6.73 -10.11 1.65
N SER A 227 7.90 -9.53 1.35
CA SER A 227 8.56 -8.57 2.27
C SER A 227 7.79 -7.28 2.48
N GLN A 228 7.08 -6.81 1.45
CA GLN A 228 6.19 -5.66 1.56
C GLN A 228 4.98 -5.93 2.48
N ILE A 229 4.60 -7.19 2.64
CA ILE A 229 3.49 -7.62 3.50
C ILE A 229 3.99 -7.98 4.90
N MET A 230 5.23 -8.45 5.06
CA MET A 230 5.78 -8.97 6.34
C MET A 230 6.23 -7.90 7.35
N GLY A 231 6.65 -6.69 6.92
CA GLY A 231 7.22 -5.70 7.84
C GLY A 231 6.17 -4.86 8.58
N SER A 232 6.20 -4.90 9.92
CA SER A 232 5.41 -4.04 10.82
C SER A 232 5.81 -2.56 10.70
N SER A 233 7.06 -2.28 10.33
CA SER A 233 7.58 -0.94 10.05
C SER A 233 6.84 -0.22 8.90
N PHE A 234 6.21 -0.96 7.99
CA PHE A 234 5.39 -0.40 6.91
C PHE A 234 3.94 -0.12 7.32
N GLN A 235 3.57 -0.49 8.55
CA GLN A 235 2.23 -0.41 9.12
C GLN A 235 2.18 0.55 10.32
N ASP A 236 3.04 1.57 10.36
CA ASP A 236 3.06 2.52 11.47
C ASP A 236 1.88 3.50 11.41
N TRP A 237 0.77 3.12 12.05
CA TRP A 237 -0.48 3.88 12.10
C TRP A 237 -0.48 4.90 13.24
N ASP A 238 -0.05 6.13 12.95
CA ASP A 238 -0.03 7.23 13.92
C ASP A 238 -1.15 8.24 13.66
N PHE A 239 -2.23 8.14 14.45
CA PHE A 239 -3.37 9.05 14.38
C PHE A 239 -3.08 10.44 14.99
N TYR A 240 -1.96 10.64 15.70
CA TYR A 240 -1.49 11.97 16.11
C TYR A 240 -0.83 12.74 14.97
N ARG A 241 -0.74 12.18 13.76
CA ARG A 241 -0.41 12.96 12.56
C ARG A 241 -1.69 13.57 11.98
N ASN A 242 -1.57 14.74 11.37
CA ASN A 242 -2.72 15.40 10.73
C ASN A 242 -3.24 14.59 9.52
N TRP A 243 -2.35 13.87 8.85
CA TRP A 243 -2.64 13.08 7.65
C TRP A 243 -2.15 11.64 7.81
N ILE A 244 -3.03 10.70 7.50
CA ILE A 244 -2.77 9.26 7.51
C ILE A 244 -2.76 8.78 6.06
N ARG A 245 -1.63 8.22 5.63
CA ARG A 245 -1.46 7.80 4.25
C ARG A 245 -1.90 6.35 4.06
N ILE A 246 -2.93 6.12 3.26
CA ILE A 246 -3.46 4.78 2.93
C ILE A 246 -3.52 4.63 1.40
N VAL A 247 -2.89 3.60 0.85
CA VAL A 247 -2.84 3.30 -0.61
C VAL A 247 -2.50 4.53 -1.45
N GLY A 248 -1.49 5.29 -0.99
CA GLY A 248 -1.01 6.47 -1.72
C GLY A 248 -1.90 7.71 -1.66
N LYS A 249 -3.03 7.69 -0.93
CA LYS A 249 -3.90 8.83 -0.63
C LYS A 249 -3.72 9.28 0.82
N ASP A 250 -3.94 10.56 1.09
CA ASP A 250 -3.81 11.15 2.42
C ASP A 250 -5.22 11.39 3.01
N PHE A 251 -5.47 10.81 4.17
CA PHE A 251 -6.73 10.88 4.92
C PHE A 251 -6.57 11.76 6.14
N ILE A 252 -7.56 12.59 6.45
CA ILE A 252 -7.48 13.49 7.61
C ILE A 252 -7.66 12.67 8.89
N SER A 253 -6.77 12.79 9.87
CA SER A 253 -6.96 12.11 11.16
C SER A 253 -8.19 12.66 11.92
N PRO A 254 -9.02 11.80 12.58
CA PRO A 254 -10.09 12.22 13.49
C PRO A 254 -9.64 13.13 14.64
N ILE A 255 -8.34 13.17 14.94
CA ILE A 255 -7.78 14.06 15.96
C ILE A 255 -6.78 15.05 15.33
N ALA A 256 -6.86 15.34 14.04
CA ALA A 256 -5.99 16.31 13.38
C ALA A 256 -6.11 17.72 13.98
N GLU A 257 -5.04 18.51 13.86
CA GLU A 257 -5.13 19.96 14.10
C GLU A 257 -6.19 20.57 13.17
N GLY A 258 -7.06 21.41 13.71
CA GLY A 258 -8.20 21.94 12.94
C GLY A 258 -9.33 20.93 12.70
N TRP A 259 -9.41 19.86 13.49
CA TRP A 259 -10.46 18.82 13.46
C TRP A 259 -11.88 19.34 13.22
N LYS A 260 -12.20 20.54 13.73
CA LYS A 260 -13.52 21.19 13.61
C LYS A 260 -13.92 21.45 12.16
N PHE A 261 -12.97 21.61 11.23
CA PHE A 261 -13.25 21.84 9.81
C PHE A 261 -13.57 20.56 9.03
N SER A 262 -13.15 19.41 9.53
CA SER A 262 -13.26 18.13 8.83
C SER A 262 -14.35 17.23 9.41
N TYR A 263 -14.62 17.35 10.71
CA TYR A 263 -15.47 16.42 11.44
C TYR A 263 -16.51 17.13 12.32
N GLU A 264 -17.59 16.40 12.55
CA GLU A 264 -18.56 16.63 13.62
C GLU A 264 -18.41 15.53 14.67
N TYR A 265 -18.58 15.92 15.93
CA TYR A 265 -18.37 15.03 17.08
C TYR A 265 -19.61 15.02 17.94
N GLU A 266 -19.97 13.84 18.42
CA GLU A 266 -21.09 13.62 19.33
C GLU A 266 -20.57 12.80 20.51
N LEU A 267 -20.73 13.33 21.73
CA LEU A 267 -20.43 12.58 22.95
C LEU A 267 -21.55 11.56 23.16
N GLN A 268 -21.22 10.28 23.05
CA GLN A 268 -22.18 9.20 23.20
C GLN A 268 -22.32 8.77 24.65
N ASP A 269 -21.18 8.52 25.32
CA ASP A 269 -21.16 7.99 26.69
C ASP A 269 -19.80 8.26 27.37
N SER A 270 -19.69 7.94 28.66
CA SER A 270 -18.43 7.91 29.42
C SER A 270 -18.32 6.56 30.15
N LEU A 271 -17.34 5.74 29.76
CA LEU A 271 -17.23 4.35 30.19
C LEU A 271 -15.78 3.90 30.39
N MET A 272 -15.59 2.82 31.15
CA MET A 272 -14.29 2.18 31.35
C MET A 272 -13.87 1.36 30.13
N VAL A 273 -12.70 1.66 29.55
CA VAL A 273 -12.09 0.90 28.45
C VAL A 273 -10.75 0.35 28.92
N GLY A 274 -10.73 -0.95 29.26
CA GLY A 274 -9.62 -1.51 30.05
C GLY A 274 -9.61 -0.85 31.44
N ASP A 275 -8.48 -0.29 31.84
CA ASP A 275 -8.31 0.38 33.13
C ASP A 275 -8.53 1.90 33.08
N ASP A 276 -8.89 2.45 31.91
CA ASP A 276 -9.03 3.89 31.70
C ASP A 276 -10.49 4.33 31.57
N TYR A 277 -10.90 5.35 32.33
CA TYR A 277 -12.20 5.98 32.15
C TYR A 277 -12.15 6.92 30.94
N CYS A 278 -13.00 6.67 29.95
CA CYS A 278 -12.94 7.29 28.63
C CYS A 278 -14.26 7.95 28.22
N TYR A 279 -14.16 9.09 27.54
CA TYR A 279 -15.24 9.67 26.74
C TYR A 279 -15.36 8.93 25.41
N GLN A 280 -16.53 8.37 25.13
CA GLN A 280 -16.85 7.79 23.83
C GLN A 280 -17.41 8.86 22.90
N LEU A 281 -16.65 9.20 21.86
CA LEU A 281 -17.03 10.21 20.87
C LEU A 281 -17.29 9.55 19.51
N LYS A 282 -18.49 9.76 18.98
CA LYS A 282 -18.79 9.44 17.58
C LYS A 282 -18.21 10.53 16.69
N VAL A 283 -17.49 10.14 15.66
CA VAL A 283 -16.85 11.02 14.68
C VAL A 283 -17.53 10.82 13.33
N THR A 284 -18.00 11.91 12.73
CA THR A 284 -18.62 11.90 11.40
C THR A 284 -17.97 12.97 10.53
N PRO A 285 -17.54 12.67 9.30
CA PRO A 285 -17.01 13.69 8.42
C PRO A 285 -18.11 14.70 8.07
N ARG A 286 -17.79 15.99 8.07
CA ARG A 286 -18.73 17.06 7.70
C ARG A 286 -19.28 16.88 6.30
N ARG A 287 -18.46 16.34 5.39
CA ARG A 287 -18.82 16.03 4.02
C ARG A 287 -18.51 14.55 3.79
N PRO A 288 -19.51 13.73 3.46
CA PRO A 288 -19.31 12.30 3.25
C PRO A 288 -18.30 11.93 2.14
N GLN A 289 -18.01 12.86 1.22
CA GLN A 289 -17.08 12.70 0.11
C GLN A 289 -15.61 13.01 0.45
N ASP A 290 -15.34 13.61 1.61
CA ASP A 290 -13.97 13.95 2.03
C ASP A 290 -13.19 12.66 2.32
N LEU A 291 -11.87 12.70 2.10
CA LEU A 291 -10.95 11.62 2.49
C LEU A 291 -10.74 11.63 4.00
N ALA A 292 -11.76 11.17 4.70
CA ALA A 292 -11.95 11.29 6.13
C ALA A 292 -12.62 10.04 6.68
N PHE A 293 -12.52 9.84 7.99
CA PHE A 293 -13.02 8.66 8.68
C PHE A 293 -14.36 8.92 9.39
N LYS A 294 -15.20 7.90 9.50
CA LYS A 294 -16.39 7.88 10.34
C LYS A 294 -16.28 6.72 11.32
N GLY A 295 -16.84 6.85 12.52
CA GLY A 295 -16.80 5.80 13.52
C GLY A 295 -16.76 6.37 14.93
N THR A 296 -15.98 5.75 15.80
CA THR A 296 -15.92 6.10 17.22
C THR A 296 -14.48 6.18 17.70
N ILE A 297 -14.20 7.17 18.54
CA ILE A 297 -12.94 7.33 19.25
C ILE A 297 -13.20 7.38 20.75
N TRP A 298 -12.27 6.84 21.54
CA TRP A 298 -12.31 6.88 22.99
C TRP A 298 -11.13 7.70 23.50
N ILE A 299 -11.45 8.76 24.24
CA ILE A 299 -10.49 9.71 24.77
C ILE A 299 -10.46 9.58 26.29
N THR A 300 -9.29 9.40 26.88
CA THR A 300 -9.15 9.31 28.34
C THR A 300 -9.60 10.60 29.03
N THR A 301 -10.19 10.47 30.21
CA THR A 301 -10.72 11.63 30.96
C THR A 301 -9.64 12.41 31.71
N ASP A 302 -8.48 11.80 31.98
CA ASP A 302 -7.38 12.33 32.79
C ASP A 302 -6.35 13.10 31.94
N THR A 303 -5.87 12.47 30.86
CA THR A 303 -4.76 12.92 30.01
C THR A 303 -5.23 13.40 28.64
N TYR A 304 -6.52 13.21 28.32
CA TYR A 304 -7.10 13.48 27.00
C TYR A 304 -6.34 12.79 25.87
N ALA A 305 -5.84 11.59 26.13
CA ALA A 305 -5.14 10.76 25.17
C ALA A 305 -6.12 9.89 24.38
N LEU A 306 -5.77 9.59 23.14
CA LEU A 306 -6.48 8.58 22.35
C LEU A 306 -6.20 7.18 22.93
N ARG A 307 -7.21 6.57 23.57
CA ARG A 307 -7.12 5.22 24.16
C ARG A 307 -7.44 4.14 23.14
N LYS A 308 -8.48 4.38 22.34
CA LYS A 308 -9.00 3.46 21.34
C LYS A 308 -9.61 4.23 20.19
N LEU A 309 -9.52 3.66 18.99
CA LEU A 309 -10.24 4.14 17.82
C LEU A 309 -10.83 2.96 17.05
N ASP A 310 -12.02 3.15 16.51
CA ASP A 310 -12.70 2.22 15.63
C ASP A 310 -13.36 3.02 14.52
N VAL A 311 -12.65 3.14 13.40
CA VAL A 311 -13.03 4.06 12.33
C VAL A 311 -12.93 3.38 10.98
N GLU A 312 -13.83 3.76 10.09
CA GLU A 312 -13.85 3.33 8.70
C GLU A 312 -13.93 4.54 7.77
N VAL A 313 -13.50 4.38 6.53
CA VAL A 313 -13.67 5.44 5.54
C VAL A 313 -15.13 5.48 5.07
N SER A 314 -15.66 6.69 4.87
CA SER A 314 -16.99 6.88 4.29
C SER A 314 -17.13 6.15 2.94
N THR A 315 -18.19 5.37 2.76
CA THR A 315 -18.50 4.71 1.47
C THR A 315 -18.78 5.68 0.34
N GLN A 316 -19.03 6.96 0.67
CA GLN A 316 -19.22 8.06 -0.29
C GLN A 316 -17.92 8.79 -0.62
N ALA A 317 -16.82 8.48 0.06
CA ALA A 317 -15.50 8.98 -0.32
C ALA A 317 -15.15 8.44 -1.72
N ASN A 318 -14.74 9.33 -2.64
CA ASN A 318 -14.46 8.96 -4.02
C ASN A 318 -13.12 8.22 -4.13
N LEU A 319 -13.09 6.98 -3.66
CA LEU A 319 -11.93 6.09 -3.69
C LEU A 319 -12.13 5.00 -4.73
N ASN A 320 -11.28 5.04 -5.75
CA ASN A 320 -11.32 4.03 -6.80
C ASN A 320 -10.88 2.69 -6.25
N PHE A 321 -11.65 1.65 -6.57
CA PHE A 321 -11.38 0.25 -6.24
C PHE A 321 -11.39 -0.09 -4.76
N ILE A 322 -11.57 0.87 -3.85
CA ILE A 322 -11.60 0.59 -2.42
C ILE A 322 -13.04 0.32 -2.02
N GLU A 323 -13.33 -0.92 -1.65
CA GLU A 323 -14.62 -1.35 -1.11
C GLU A 323 -14.78 -0.88 0.34
N GLN A 324 -13.73 -1.04 1.13
CA GLN A 324 -13.70 -0.63 2.53
C GLN A 324 -12.28 -0.37 3.00
N ILE A 325 -12.13 0.60 3.90
CA ILE A 325 -10.96 0.76 4.75
C ILE A 325 -11.51 0.87 6.17
N ALA A 326 -11.05 0.00 7.05
CA ALA A 326 -11.36 0.05 8.48
C ALA A 326 -10.07 -0.07 9.28
N VAL A 327 -9.94 0.75 10.32
CA VAL A 327 -8.83 0.75 11.26
C VAL A 327 -9.42 0.70 12.65
N ARG A 328 -9.07 -0.34 13.41
CA ARG A 328 -9.33 -0.43 14.84
C ARG A 328 -7.99 -0.49 15.56
N GLN A 329 -7.74 0.44 16.46
CA GLN A 329 -6.47 0.53 17.19
C GLN A 329 -6.73 0.79 18.66
N GLU A 330 -5.95 0.14 19.51
CA GLU A 330 -5.91 0.36 20.95
C GLU A 330 -4.51 0.81 21.33
N LEU A 331 -4.43 1.80 22.22
CA LEU A 331 -3.18 2.36 22.71
C LEU A 331 -3.12 2.22 24.23
N ALA A 332 -1.90 2.25 24.77
CA ALA A 332 -1.63 2.30 26.20
C ALA A 332 -0.58 3.39 26.50
N PRO A 333 -0.60 3.98 27.70
CA PRO A 333 0.41 4.95 28.11
C PRO A 333 1.76 4.26 28.30
N THR A 334 2.85 4.98 27.99
CA THR A 334 4.20 4.56 28.37
C THR A 334 4.60 5.18 29.70
N GLU A 335 5.64 4.63 30.34
CA GLU A 335 6.23 5.21 31.57
C GLU A 335 6.69 6.68 31.38
N ALA A 336 6.99 7.07 30.14
CA ALA A 336 7.42 8.43 29.79
C ALA A 336 6.25 9.39 29.49
N GLY A 337 5.01 8.92 29.40
CA GLY A 337 3.82 9.72 29.12
C GLY A 337 3.18 9.50 27.74
N PRO A 338 3.93 9.58 26.61
CA PRO A 338 3.39 9.32 25.29
C PRO A 338 2.75 7.94 25.15
N TRP A 339 1.75 7.83 24.28
CA TRP A 339 0.98 6.61 24.10
C TRP A 339 1.49 5.81 22.90
N LEU A 340 1.57 4.49 23.05
CA LEU A 340 1.97 3.56 21.98
C LEU A 340 0.83 2.57 21.68
N PRO A 341 0.68 2.13 20.42
CA PRO A 341 -0.35 1.17 20.05
C PRO A 341 -0.03 -0.20 20.64
N THR A 342 -1.01 -0.85 21.28
CA THR A 342 -0.91 -2.24 21.78
C THR A 342 -1.48 -3.24 20.80
N VAL A 343 -2.53 -2.86 20.08
CA VAL A 343 -3.13 -3.67 19.01
C VAL A 343 -3.58 -2.74 17.88
N THR A 344 -3.29 -3.12 16.63
CA THR A 344 -3.85 -2.48 15.45
C THR A 344 -4.42 -3.53 14.51
N ARG A 345 -5.70 -3.39 14.15
CA ARG A 345 -6.39 -4.19 13.15
C ARG A 345 -6.77 -3.29 11.99
N PHE A 346 -6.24 -3.60 10.82
CA PHE A 346 -6.48 -2.87 9.58
C PHE A 346 -7.13 -3.81 8.57
N VAL A 347 -8.22 -3.36 7.97
CA VAL A 347 -8.90 -4.08 6.91
C VAL A 347 -8.99 -3.19 5.68
N ILE A 348 -8.56 -3.71 4.55
CA ILE A 348 -8.75 -3.06 3.26
C ILE A 348 -9.40 -4.03 2.28
N GLY A 349 -10.58 -3.67 1.80
CA GLY A 349 -11.25 -4.33 0.69
C GLY A 349 -10.96 -3.57 -0.60
N ILE A 350 -10.46 -4.28 -1.60
CA ILE A 350 -10.25 -3.77 -2.95
C ILE A 350 -11.25 -4.48 -3.87
N ARG A 351 -12.22 -3.73 -4.37
CA ARG A 351 -13.19 -4.20 -5.35
C ARG A 351 -13.16 -3.36 -6.61
N PRO A 352 -12.65 -3.94 -7.71
CA PRO A 352 -12.45 -3.16 -8.91
C PRO A 352 -13.72 -2.65 -9.62
N THR A 353 -14.86 -3.32 -9.55
CA THR A 353 -16.20 -2.86 -10.03
C THR A 353 -17.32 -3.51 -9.21
N LYS A 354 -18.53 -2.91 -9.18
CA LYS A 354 -19.68 -3.38 -8.38
C LYS A 354 -20.15 -4.82 -8.64
N GLY A 355 -19.65 -5.50 -9.67
CA GLY A 355 -19.92 -6.92 -9.98
C GLY A 355 -18.68 -7.81 -10.09
N SER A 356 -17.48 -7.26 -9.93
CA SER A 356 -16.26 -8.08 -9.95
C SER A 356 -15.99 -8.73 -8.61
N THR A 357 -15.18 -9.79 -8.65
CA THR A 357 -14.47 -10.33 -7.50
C THR A 357 -13.74 -9.22 -6.75
N GLY A 358 -13.86 -9.21 -5.43
CA GLY A 358 -13.10 -8.35 -4.54
C GLY A 358 -11.96 -9.13 -3.88
N VAL A 359 -10.98 -8.38 -3.38
CA VAL A 359 -9.86 -8.89 -2.59
C VAL A 359 -9.89 -8.14 -1.27
N LEU A 360 -9.82 -8.87 -0.16
CA LEU A 360 -9.85 -8.31 1.17
C LEU A 360 -8.55 -8.68 1.88
N ALA A 361 -7.80 -7.69 2.32
CA ALA A 361 -6.62 -7.89 3.16
C ALA A 361 -6.98 -7.54 4.61
N ARG A 362 -6.74 -8.46 5.54
CA ARG A 362 -6.82 -8.22 6.99
C ARG A 362 -5.43 -8.26 7.56
N ILE A 363 -5.07 -7.22 8.29
CA ILE A 363 -3.77 -7.07 8.93
C ILE A 363 -4.06 -6.84 10.40
N SER A 364 -3.53 -7.70 11.26
CA SER A 364 -3.64 -7.57 12.72
C SER A 364 -2.26 -7.62 13.33
N THR A 365 -1.89 -6.56 14.05
CA THR A 365 -0.58 -6.43 14.67
C THR A 365 -0.76 -6.22 16.16
N VAL A 366 -0.11 -7.05 16.95
CA VAL A 366 -0.05 -6.97 18.41
C VAL A 366 1.35 -6.55 18.81
N TYR A 367 1.43 -5.54 19.66
CA TYR A 367 2.66 -4.94 20.13
C TYR A 367 2.81 -5.22 21.63
N SER A 368 4.01 -5.60 22.05
CA SER A 368 4.29 -6.01 23.43
C SER A 368 5.70 -5.62 23.83
N ASN A 369 6.02 -5.67 25.13
CA ASN A 369 7.36 -5.43 25.67
C ASN A 369 7.95 -4.07 25.28
N PHE A 370 7.19 -3.00 25.47
CA PHE A 370 7.64 -1.64 25.14
C PHE A 370 8.81 -1.20 26.01
N GLN A 371 9.84 -0.66 25.38
CA GLN A 371 10.91 0.09 26.05
C GLN A 371 10.99 1.48 25.43
N VAL A 372 11.17 2.50 26.26
CA VAL A 372 11.15 3.91 25.81
C VAL A 372 12.40 4.66 26.26
N ASN A 373 12.78 5.66 25.47
CA ASN A 373 13.91 6.57 25.70
C ASN A 373 15.29 5.90 25.80
N GLN A 374 15.44 4.68 25.27
CA GLN A 374 16.72 3.97 25.18
C GLN A 374 17.30 4.09 23.76
N ALA A 375 17.95 5.23 23.48
CA ALA A 375 18.52 5.47 22.15
C ALA A 375 19.70 4.51 21.84
N ARG A 376 19.67 3.87 20.67
CA ARG A 376 20.80 3.09 20.14
C ARG A 376 21.71 3.99 19.28
N PRO A 377 23.02 3.65 19.14
CA PRO A 377 23.91 4.35 18.22
C PRO A 377 23.36 4.36 16.80
N LEU A 378 23.58 5.43 16.03
CA LEU A 378 22.99 5.57 14.68
C LEU A 378 23.36 4.42 13.73
N ALA A 379 24.57 3.88 13.85
CA ALA A 379 25.06 2.74 13.07
C ALA A 379 24.22 1.45 13.27
N PHE A 380 23.51 1.33 14.39
CA PHE A 380 22.57 0.24 14.63
C PHE A 380 21.42 0.25 13.61
N TYR A 381 20.97 1.44 13.18
CA TYR A 381 19.85 1.62 12.25
C TYR A 381 20.25 1.69 10.77
N ASP A 382 21.49 1.36 10.44
CA ASP A 382 21.94 1.28 9.04
C ASP A 382 21.25 0.13 8.29
N LYS A 383 20.79 -0.89 9.03
CA LYS A 383 19.89 -1.94 8.54
C LYS A 383 18.45 -1.66 8.97
N PRO A 384 17.59 -1.15 8.08
CA PRO A 384 16.19 -0.90 8.40
C PRO A 384 15.36 -2.18 8.57
N LEU A 385 15.76 -3.29 7.94
CA LEU A 385 15.11 -4.59 8.07
C LEU A 385 16.18 -5.70 8.07
N GLU A 386 16.13 -6.58 9.07
CA GLU A 386 16.98 -7.75 9.19
C GLU A 386 16.11 -8.98 9.42
N VAL A 387 16.31 -10.04 8.64
CA VAL A 387 15.56 -11.29 8.78
C VAL A 387 16.53 -12.34 9.31
N ALA A 388 16.17 -12.95 10.45
CA ALA A 388 16.96 -14.03 11.05
C ALA A 388 17.17 -15.15 10.03
N ALA A 389 18.33 -15.79 10.07
CA ALA A 389 18.67 -16.80 9.07
C ALA A 389 17.62 -17.91 9.06
N ASP A 390 17.28 -18.43 10.24
CA ASP A 390 16.28 -19.46 10.48
C ASP A 390 14.85 -18.92 10.59
N ALA A 391 14.55 -17.70 10.13
CA ALA A 391 13.22 -17.10 10.27
C ALA A 391 12.12 -17.93 9.59
N TYR A 392 12.43 -18.58 8.47
CA TYR A 392 11.50 -19.46 7.74
C TYR A 392 11.48 -20.89 8.26
N ASP A 393 12.47 -21.27 9.08
CA ASP A 393 12.59 -22.60 9.67
C ASP A 393 11.82 -22.60 11.00
N VAL A 394 10.51 -22.75 10.89
CA VAL A 394 9.57 -22.69 12.02
C VAL A 394 9.24 -24.10 12.51
N PRO A 395 9.60 -24.47 13.76
CA PRO A 395 9.20 -25.76 14.34
C PRO A 395 7.67 -25.90 14.43
N PRO A 396 7.10 -27.11 14.30
CA PRO A 396 5.68 -27.34 14.49
C PRO A 396 5.21 -26.81 15.86
N GLY A 397 4.13 -26.03 15.87
CA GLY A 397 3.55 -25.47 17.10
C GLY A 397 4.26 -24.22 17.67
N TYR A 398 5.35 -23.73 17.05
CA TYR A 398 6.08 -22.56 17.55
C TYR A 398 5.18 -21.32 17.75
N PHE A 399 4.39 -20.95 16.74
CA PHE A 399 3.45 -19.82 16.85
C PHE A 399 2.29 -20.10 17.79
N ALA A 400 1.90 -21.36 18.03
CA ALA A 400 0.89 -21.66 19.03
C ALA A 400 1.36 -21.36 20.46
N ALA A 401 2.67 -21.50 20.72
CA ALA A 401 3.28 -21.24 22.03
C ALA A 401 3.76 -19.79 22.23
N ASN A 402 4.18 -19.10 21.16
CA ASN A 402 4.82 -17.77 21.25
C ASN A 402 3.94 -16.60 20.79
N ARG A 403 2.67 -16.85 20.43
CA ARG A 403 1.75 -15.78 20.05
C ARG A 403 1.32 -14.99 21.29
N PRO A 404 1.36 -13.64 21.26
CA PRO A 404 0.98 -12.80 22.40
C PRO A 404 -0.54 -12.74 22.65
N ASP A 405 -1.36 -13.15 21.67
CA ASP A 405 -2.83 -13.16 21.77
C ASP A 405 -3.38 -14.51 21.29
N SER A 406 -4.60 -14.85 21.71
CA SER A 406 -5.32 -16.03 21.25
C SER A 406 -5.98 -15.77 19.88
N LEU A 407 -5.92 -16.77 18.98
CA LEU A 407 -6.62 -16.67 17.70
C LEU A 407 -8.13 -16.83 17.92
N SER A 408 -8.92 -15.99 17.26
CA SER A 408 -10.38 -16.19 17.20
C SER A 408 -10.71 -17.48 16.45
N ARG A 409 -11.90 -18.02 16.70
CA ARG A 409 -12.35 -19.26 16.02
C ARG A 409 -12.26 -19.15 14.49
N GLN A 410 -12.64 -18.01 13.92
CA GLN A 410 -12.58 -17.77 12.47
C GLN A 410 -11.15 -17.78 11.93
N GLU A 411 -10.21 -17.24 12.71
CA GLU A 411 -8.80 -17.16 12.33
C GLU A 411 -8.16 -18.54 12.34
N GLN A 412 -8.45 -19.35 13.36
CA GLN A 412 -8.01 -20.75 13.42
C GLN A 412 -8.53 -21.56 12.23
N LEU A 413 -9.82 -21.43 11.91
CA LEU A 413 -10.43 -22.10 10.75
C LEU A 413 -9.79 -21.64 9.43
N THR A 414 -9.48 -20.34 9.32
CA THR A 414 -8.84 -19.78 8.13
C THR A 414 -7.47 -20.42 7.88
N LEU A 415 -6.65 -20.55 8.94
CA LEU A 415 -5.34 -21.21 8.84
C LEU A 415 -5.46 -22.68 8.44
N VAL A 416 -6.41 -23.42 9.04
CA VAL A 416 -6.66 -24.84 8.72
C VAL A 416 -7.10 -25.01 7.26
N VAL A 417 -8.01 -24.15 6.77
CA VAL A 417 -8.44 -24.16 5.36
C VAL A 417 -7.24 -23.91 4.45
N LEU A 418 -6.43 -22.91 4.73
CA LEU A 418 -5.26 -22.56 3.92
C LEU A 418 -4.25 -23.72 3.84
N ASP A 419 -3.96 -24.38 4.96
CA ASP A 419 -3.01 -25.50 5.00
C ASP A 419 -3.54 -26.73 4.26
N THR A 420 -4.86 -26.99 4.35
CA THR A 420 -5.51 -28.08 3.61
C THR A 420 -5.54 -27.78 2.11
N VAL A 421 -5.90 -26.55 1.74
CA VAL A 421 -6.02 -26.10 0.35
C VAL A 421 -4.68 -26.11 -0.37
N ARG A 422 -3.58 -25.77 0.34
CA ARG A 422 -2.22 -25.81 -0.22
C ARG A 422 -1.82 -27.20 -0.73
N GLN A 423 -2.38 -28.27 -0.17
CA GLN A 423 -2.09 -29.64 -0.59
C GLN A 423 -2.88 -30.08 -1.83
N LEU A 424 -3.89 -29.31 -2.26
CA LEU A 424 -4.69 -29.66 -3.43
C LEU A 424 -3.86 -29.54 -4.72
N PRO A 425 -3.87 -30.56 -5.60
CA PRO A 425 -3.10 -30.54 -6.84
C PRO A 425 -3.39 -29.33 -7.74
N ALA A 426 -4.65 -28.91 -7.83
CA ALA A 426 -5.05 -27.77 -8.65
C ALA A 426 -4.44 -26.44 -8.15
N VAL A 427 -4.35 -26.26 -6.83
CA VAL A 427 -3.76 -25.06 -6.21
C VAL A 427 -2.25 -25.06 -6.45
N ARG A 428 -1.61 -26.21 -6.23
CA ARG A 428 -0.18 -26.38 -6.47
C ARG A 428 0.19 -26.08 -7.93
N SER A 429 -0.55 -26.60 -8.91
CA SER A 429 -0.28 -26.33 -10.33
C SER A 429 -0.42 -24.86 -10.73
N VAL A 430 -1.41 -24.15 -10.18
CA VAL A 430 -1.58 -22.71 -10.44
C VAL A 430 -0.48 -21.88 -9.80
N MET A 431 -0.05 -22.23 -8.59
CA MET A 431 1.10 -21.60 -7.93
C MET A 431 2.40 -21.85 -8.69
N GLU A 432 2.64 -23.07 -9.15
CA GLU A 432 3.82 -23.41 -9.97
C GLU A 432 3.82 -22.62 -11.29
N LEU A 433 2.67 -22.48 -11.96
CA LEU A 433 2.55 -21.66 -13.16
C LEU A 433 2.79 -20.17 -12.88
N ALA A 434 2.23 -19.63 -11.80
CA ALA A 434 2.46 -18.25 -11.38
C ALA A 434 3.94 -17.99 -11.07
N ASP A 435 4.59 -18.91 -10.35
CA ASP A 435 6.02 -18.85 -10.07
C ASP A 435 6.87 -18.93 -11.34
N ILE A 436 6.51 -19.75 -12.34
CA ILE A 436 7.20 -19.81 -13.64
C ILE A 436 7.05 -18.48 -14.39
N VAL A 437 5.86 -17.91 -14.45
CA VAL A 437 5.61 -16.64 -15.17
C VAL A 437 6.36 -15.48 -14.52
N VAL A 438 6.41 -15.44 -13.18
CA VAL A 438 7.03 -14.35 -12.42
C VAL A 438 8.54 -14.54 -12.27
N ASN A 439 8.98 -15.72 -11.83
CA ASN A 439 10.39 -15.98 -11.56
C ASN A 439 11.15 -16.54 -12.76
N GLY A 440 10.46 -17.10 -13.75
CA GLY A 440 11.07 -17.74 -14.92
C GLY A 440 11.59 -19.15 -14.66
N TYR A 441 11.54 -19.70 -13.44
CA TYR A 441 12.10 -21.02 -13.10
C TYR A 441 11.05 -21.94 -12.50
N TYR A 442 11.16 -23.23 -12.81
CA TYR A 442 10.37 -24.30 -12.21
C TYR A 442 11.12 -24.90 -11.00
N PRO A 443 10.57 -24.84 -9.78
CA PRO A 443 11.30 -25.24 -8.59
C PRO A 443 11.35 -26.76 -8.39
N LEU A 444 12.55 -27.34 -8.24
CA LEU A 444 12.78 -28.76 -7.95
C LEU A 444 13.52 -28.97 -6.61
N GLY A 445 13.28 -28.08 -5.64
CA GLY A 445 13.88 -28.11 -4.29
C GLY A 445 15.24 -27.41 -4.26
N LYS A 446 16.33 -28.18 -4.11
CA LYS A 446 17.72 -27.65 -4.07
C LYS A 446 18.18 -27.01 -5.38
N VAL A 447 17.55 -27.38 -6.49
CA VAL A 447 17.82 -26.88 -7.84
C VAL A 447 16.49 -26.48 -8.47
N ASP A 448 16.46 -25.36 -9.17
CA ASP A 448 15.32 -24.97 -10.00
C ASP A 448 15.71 -25.05 -11.49
N LEU A 449 14.79 -25.55 -12.31
CA LEU A 449 14.95 -25.70 -13.77
C LEU A 449 14.55 -24.40 -14.48
N GLY A 450 15.40 -23.91 -15.39
CA GLY A 450 15.09 -22.73 -16.20
C GLY A 450 16.29 -21.83 -16.52
N PRO A 451 16.07 -20.62 -17.06
CA PRO A 451 14.77 -19.97 -17.19
C PRO A 451 13.90 -20.56 -18.32
N ILE A 452 12.67 -20.95 -18.00
CA ILE A 452 11.70 -21.64 -18.88
C ILE A 452 11.40 -20.84 -20.15
N LEU A 453 11.29 -19.51 -20.02
CA LEU A 453 11.03 -18.61 -21.16
C LEU A 453 12.20 -18.54 -22.16
N ALA A 454 13.40 -18.96 -21.76
CA ALA A 454 14.58 -18.99 -22.62
C ALA A 454 14.93 -20.40 -23.08
N THR A 455 14.15 -21.42 -22.72
CA THR A 455 14.42 -22.83 -23.04
C THR A 455 14.32 -23.10 -24.53
N VAL A 456 13.37 -22.46 -25.22
CA VAL A 456 13.18 -22.58 -26.67
C VAL A 456 13.18 -21.18 -27.25
N GLY A 457 14.06 -20.94 -28.22
CA GLY A 457 14.13 -19.71 -28.98
C GLY A 457 14.26 -20.00 -30.47
N TYR A 458 13.94 -19.01 -31.30
CA TYR A 458 14.16 -19.09 -32.73
C TYR A 458 14.68 -17.75 -33.26
N ASN A 459 15.81 -17.77 -33.98
CA ASN A 459 16.32 -16.61 -34.70
C ASN A 459 17.04 -16.98 -35.99
N ASN A 460 17.28 -16.00 -36.87
CA ASN A 460 17.87 -16.22 -38.19
C ASN A 460 19.37 -16.57 -38.20
N ILE A 461 20.06 -16.45 -37.06
CA ILE A 461 21.48 -16.81 -36.93
C ILE A 461 21.62 -18.24 -36.40
N GLU A 462 20.90 -18.55 -35.32
CA GLU A 462 20.99 -19.82 -34.60
C GLU A 462 19.97 -20.87 -35.06
N GLY A 463 18.92 -20.47 -35.79
CA GLY A 463 17.78 -21.32 -36.11
C GLY A 463 16.96 -21.63 -34.86
N LEU A 464 16.61 -22.90 -34.66
CA LEU A 464 16.02 -23.37 -33.41
C LEU A 464 17.12 -23.41 -32.35
N ARG A 465 16.94 -22.64 -31.28
CA ARG A 465 17.81 -22.64 -30.11
C ARG A 465 17.15 -23.39 -28.97
N LEU A 466 17.78 -24.48 -28.54
CA LEU A 466 17.39 -25.22 -27.35
C LEU A 466 18.37 -24.92 -26.23
N ARG A 467 17.87 -24.49 -25.07
CA ARG A 467 18.66 -24.15 -23.89
C ARG A 467 18.19 -24.96 -22.69
N LEU A 468 19.11 -25.63 -22.03
CA LEU A 468 18.92 -26.24 -20.73
C LEU A 468 19.68 -25.44 -19.68
N GLY A 469 18.98 -24.96 -18.66
CA GLY A 469 19.58 -24.17 -17.59
C GLY A 469 19.04 -24.58 -16.23
N PHE A 470 19.84 -24.31 -15.21
CA PHE A 470 19.48 -24.56 -13.82
C PHE A 470 19.91 -23.38 -12.95
N ARG A 471 19.28 -23.24 -11.79
CA ARG A 471 19.82 -22.43 -10.69
C ARG A 471 19.78 -23.21 -9.39
N THR A 472 20.76 -23.03 -8.51
CA THR A 472 20.65 -23.54 -7.13
C THR A 472 19.74 -22.64 -6.31
N SER A 473 18.97 -23.25 -5.41
CA SER A 473 18.07 -22.52 -4.50
C SER A 473 18.74 -22.27 -3.14
N THR A 474 18.08 -21.47 -2.29
CA THR A 474 18.54 -21.25 -0.91
C THR A 474 18.46 -22.50 -0.04
N GLU A 475 17.73 -23.54 -0.47
CA GLU A 475 17.71 -24.85 0.19
C GLU A 475 19.03 -25.61 -0.02
N TRP A 476 19.77 -25.31 -1.10
CA TRP A 476 21.12 -25.85 -1.30
C TRP A 476 22.17 -25.07 -0.52
N SER A 477 22.14 -23.74 -0.62
CA SER A 477 23.00 -22.86 0.17
C SER A 477 22.37 -21.48 0.29
N ARG A 478 22.37 -20.90 1.50
CA ARG A 478 21.94 -19.52 1.69
C ARG A 478 22.90 -18.53 1.04
N ASP A 479 24.20 -18.81 1.01
CA ASP A 479 25.20 -17.84 0.59
C ASP A 479 25.65 -18.02 -0.85
N TRP A 480 25.58 -19.25 -1.37
CA TRP A 480 25.97 -19.56 -2.74
C TRP A 480 24.78 -19.73 -3.67
N GLN A 481 24.88 -19.14 -4.86
CA GLN A 481 23.94 -19.37 -5.95
C GLN A 481 24.69 -19.61 -7.25
N LEU A 482 24.43 -20.75 -7.89
CA LEU A 482 25.01 -21.15 -9.16
C LEU A 482 23.92 -21.13 -10.23
N ARG A 483 24.24 -20.64 -11.42
CA ARG A 483 23.33 -20.61 -12.57
C ARG A 483 24.05 -21.06 -13.85
N PRO A 484 24.29 -22.37 -14.02
CA PRO A 484 24.82 -22.91 -15.25
C PRO A 484 23.74 -23.02 -16.34
N TYR A 485 24.16 -22.89 -17.59
CA TYR A 485 23.33 -23.29 -18.72
C TYR A 485 24.16 -23.80 -19.90
N LEU A 486 23.53 -24.61 -20.73
CA LEU A 486 24.00 -25.09 -22.02
C LEU A 486 22.91 -24.83 -23.06
N ALA A 487 23.28 -24.35 -24.24
CA ALA A 487 22.39 -24.13 -25.35
C ALA A 487 23.01 -24.62 -26.66
N TYR A 488 22.16 -24.98 -27.62
CA TYR A 488 22.55 -25.41 -28.95
C TYR A 488 21.67 -24.73 -29.99
N GLY A 489 22.28 -24.19 -31.05
CA GLY A 489 21.58 -23.64 -32.22
C GLY A 489 21.64 -24.61 -33.39
N THR A 490 20.51 -24.89 -34.02
CA THR A 490 20.44 -25.85 -35.14
C THR A 490 21.05 -25.32 -36.44
N GLN A 491 21.02 -24.00 -36.66
CA GLN A 491 21.47 -23.39 -37.92
C GLN A 491 22.96 -23.03 -37.89
N ASP A 492 23.47 -22.54 -36.75
CA ASP A 492 24.89 -22.26 -36.61
C ASP A 492 25.71 -23.48 -36.16
N GLY A 493 25.06 -24.55 -35.68
CA GLY A 493 25.69 -25.80 -35.27
C GLY A 493 26.59 -25.66 -34.03
N ARG A 494 26.40 -24.60 -33.23
CA ARG A 494 27.30 -24.26 -32.12
C ARG A 494 26.64 -24.43 -30.76
N PHE A 495 27.40 -25.05 -29.85
CA PHE A 495 27.10 -25.03 -28.41
C PHE A 495 27.47 -23.67 -27.79
N LYS A 496 26.62 -23.22 -26.89
CA LYS A 496 26.77 -21.98 -26.11
C LYS A 496 26.58 -22.32 -24.65
N TYR A 497 27.32 -21.70 -23.76
CA TYR A 497 27.27 -22.07 -22.35
C TYR A 497 27.60 -20.87 -21.47
N GLY A 498 27.17 -20.95 -20.23
CA GLY A 498 27.55 -19.97 -19.23
C GLY A 498 27.39 -20.49 -17.83
N LEU A 499 28.19 -19.93 -16.94
CA LEU A 499 28.17 -20.17 -15.51
C LEU A 499 28.18 -18.82 -14.80
N ARG A 500 27.14 -18.55 -14.02
CA ARG A 500 27.15 -17.48 -13.04
C ARG A 500 27.23 -18.09 -11.64
N ALA A 501 28.19 -17.66 -10.85
CA ALA A 501 28.34 -18.03 -9.45
C ALA A 501 28.30 -16.76 -8.60
N GLN A 502 27.38 -16.70 -7.64
CA GLN A 502 27.23 -15.61 -6.70
C GLN A 502 27.51 -16.16 -5.30
N ARG A 503 28.29 -15.43 -4.51
CA ARG A 503 28.54 -15.70 -3.09
C ARG A 503 28.27 -14.45 -2.26
N ILE A 504 27.36 -14.57 -1.30
CA ILE A 504 27.23 -13.56 -0.24
C ILE A 504 28.35 -13.82 0.77
N ILE A 505 29.29 -12.88 0.88
CA ILE A 505 30.43 -12.94 1.81
C ILE A 505 30.01 -12.39 3.17
N ASP A 506 29.27 -11.28 3.17
CA ASP A 506 28.77 -10.64 4.39
C ASP A 506 27.34 -10.14 4.16
N ARG A 507 26.39 -10.60 4.97
CA ARG A 507 25.00 -10.10 4.93
C ARG A 507 24.86 -8.76 5.60
N ARG A 508 25.82 -8.37 6.47
CA ARG A 508 25.73 -7.12 7.23
C ARG A 508 25.91 -5.90 6.35
N HIS A 509 26.99 -5.86 5.59
CA HIS A 509 27.25 -4.81 4.60
C HIS A 509 26.80 -5.24 3.20
N TRP A 510 26.05 -6.33 3.07
CA TRP A 510 25.69 -6.95 1.79
C TRP A 510 26.88 -7.04 0.82
N THR A 511 27.97 -7.63 1.31
CA THR A 511 29.14 -7.88 0.49
C THR A 511 28.91 -9.12 -0.35
N VAL A 512 28.83 -8.95 -1.67
CA VAL A 512 28.55 -10.02 -2.63
C VAL A 512 29.68 -10.09 -3.65
N ALA A 513 30.23 -11.28 -3.81
CA ALA A 513 31.10 -11.61 -4.93
C ALA A 513 30.31 -12.30 -6.03
N ASN A 514 30.48 -11.86 -7.26
CA ASN A 514 29.89 -12.49 -8.44
C ASN A 514 31.01 -12.87 -9.40
N PHE A 515 30.94 -14.10 -9.90
CA PHE A 515 31.70 -14.61 -11.01
C PHE A 515 30.72 -14.93 -12.14
N GLU A 516 31.06 -14.54 -13.36
CA GLU A 516 30.32 -14.92 -14.56
C GLU A 516 31.31 -15.27 -15.67
N HIS A 517 31.13 -16.45 -16.25
CA HIS A 517 31.77 -16.82 -17.50
C HIS A 517 30.68 -17.21 -18.51
N ARG A 518 30.78 -16.72 -19.74
CA ARG A 518 29.78 -16.94 -20.78
C ARG A 518 30.41 -16.97 -22.16
N HIS A 519 30.08 -18.00 -22.93
CA HIS A 519 30.33 -18.12 -24.35
C HIS A 519 28.97 -18.17 -25.07
N ASP A 520 28.51 -17.03 -25.59
CA ASP A 520 27.17 -16.92 -26.18
C ASP A 520 27.07 -15.80 -27.20
N ILE A 521 26.00 -15.82 -28.00
CA ILE A 521 25.67 -14.76 -28.94
C ILE A 521 25.02 -13.60 -28.17
N ASP A 522 25.54 -12.40 -28.39
CA ASP A 522 24.98 -11.13 -27.94
C ASP A 522 24.72 -10.21 -29.13
N GLN A 523 24.11 -9.06 -28.88
CA GLN A 523 23.77 -8.07 -29.90
C GLN A 523 24.39 -6.73 -29.49
N VAL A 524 25.09 -6.05 -30.40
CA VAL A 524 25.69 -4.73 -30.09
C VAL A 524 24.63 -3.74 -29.62
N ALA A 525 23.42 -3.81 -30.17
CA ALA A 525 22.29 -2.98 -29.77
C ALA A 525 21.93 -3.07 -28.27
N LEU A 526 22.25 -4.19 -27.62
CA LEU A 526 21.94 -4.49 -26.23
C LEU A 526 23.17 -4.41 -25.31
N LEU A 527 24.37 -4.26 -25.87
CA LEU A 527 25.59 -4.06 -25.09
C LEU A 527 25.50 -2.75 -24.30
N ASP A 528 26.07 -2.73 -23.10
CA ASP A 528 26.18 -1.54 -22.25
C ASP A 528 24.82 -0.92 -21.81
N ASN A 529 23.76 -1.73 -21.82
CA ASN A 529 22.41 -1.36 -21.39
C ASN A 529 21.97 -2.11 -20.12
N ASP A 530 22.92 -2.45 -19.25
CA ASP A 530 22.71 -3.21 -18.02
C ASP A 530 21.64 -2.59 -17.07
N TYR A 531 21.37 -1.29 -17.19
CA TYR A 531 20.41 -0.55 -16.35
C TYR A 531 18.97 -0.49 -16.92
N ALA A 532 18.77 -0.93 -18.17
CA ALA A 532 17.49 -0.80 -18.89
C ALA A 532 16.77 -2.14 -19.11
N LEU A 533 17.41 -3.27 -18.78
CA LEU A 533 16.92 -4.62 -19.00
C LEU A 533 16.36 -5.23 -17.70
N GLU A 534 15.26 -4.70 -17.18
CA GLU A 534 14.60 -5.26 -15.99
C GLU A 534 13.46 -6.25 -16.32
N ASN A 535 13.11 -6.41 -17.60
CA ASN A 535 11.97 -7.24 -18.02
C ASN A 535 12.44 -8.53 -18.75
N PRO A 536 12.30 -9.72 -18.12
CA PRO A 536 12.65 -11.00 -18.74
C PRO A 536 11.93 -11.28 -20.08
N LEU A 537 10.72 -10.74 -20.26
CA LEU A 537 9.97 -10.88 -21.52
C LEU A 537 10.59 -10.06 -22.64
N PHE A 538 11.16 -8.88 -22.34
CA PHE A 538 11.88 -8.08 -23.33
C PHE A 538 13.18 -8.78 -23.75
N GLU A 539 13.93 -9.35 -22.82
CA GLU A 539 15.16 -10.10 -23.12
C GLU A 539 14.88 -11.32 -24.01
N ALA A 540 13.83 -12.08 -23.68
CA ALA A 540 13.40 -13.20 -24.51
C ALA A 540 12.96 -12.72 -25.90
N ALA A 541 12.10 -11.70 -25.99
CA ALA A 541 11.59 -11.17 -27.25
C ALA A 541 12.68 -10.56 -28.15
N ALA A 542 13.69 -9.89 -27.57
CA ALA A 542 14.80 -9.30 -28.34
C ALA A 542 15.69 -10.34 -29.03
N ARG A 543 15.62 -11.61 -28.60
CA ARG A 543 16.35 -12.74 -29.20
C ARG A 543 15.50 -13.56 -30.17
N LEU A 544 14.25 -13.19 -30.42
CA LEU A 544 13.35 -13.89 -31.33
C LEU A 544 13.30 -13.23 -32.72
N GLY A 545 13.25 -14.04 -33.77
CA GLY A 545 13.06 -13.59 -35.16
C GLY A 545 14.37 -13.14 -35.83
N ASP A 546 14.29 -12.06 -36.60
CA ASP A 546 15.46 -11.50 -37.29
C ASP A 546 16.27 -10.59 -36.36
N ILE A 547 17.46 -11.05 -35.96
CA ILE A 547 18.38 -10.31 -35.11
C ILE A 547 19.55 -9.70 -35.91
N SER A 548 19.61 -9.82 -37.24
CA SER A 548 20.72 -9.29 -38.04
C SER A 548 20.88 -7.78 -37.87
N ASN A 549 19.77 -7.04 -37.80
CA ASN A 549 19.75 -5.59 -37.59
C ASN A 549 20.30 -5.14 -36.23
N SER A 550 20.38 -6.04 -35.26
CA SER A 550 20.90 -5.77 -33.91
C SER A 550 22.42 -5.91 -33.80
N ARG A 551 23.08 -6.30 -34.91
CA ARG A 551 24.51 -6.61 -35.02
C ARG A 551 24.92 -7.74 -34.06
N PRO A 552 24.57 -9.00 -34.39
CA PRO A 552 24.87 -10.15 -33.54
C PRO A 552 26.37 -10.44 -33.51
N LEU A 553 26.91 -10.81 -32.36
CA LEU A 553 28.30 -11.20 -32.21
C LEU A 553 28.42 -12.37 -31.24
N LEU A 554 29.41 -13.23 -31.46
CA LEU A 554 29.79 -14.23 -30.46
C LEU A 554 30.69 -13.55 -29.43
N ARG A 555 30.39 -13.74 -28.15
CA ARG A 555 31.10 -13.11 -27.05
C ARG A 555 31.57 -14.13 -26.02
N ASP A 556 32.86 -14.11 -25.76
CA ASP A 556 33.48 -14.76 -24.61
C ASP A 556 33.68 -13.73 -23.50
N LEU A 557 32.85 -13.81 -22.47
CA LEU A 557 32.84 -12.89 -21.33
C LEU A 557 33.28 -13.64 -20.07
N THR A 558 34.27 -13.10 -19.37
CA THR A 558 34.61 -13.50 -17.99
C THR A 558 34.62 -12.26 -17.12
N SER A 559 33.84 -12.26 -16.04
CA SER A 559 33.83 -11.16 -15.08
C SER A 559 33.85 -11.65 -13.65
N VAL A 560 34.57 -10.91 -12.81
CA VAL A 560 34.61 -11.05 -11.36
C VAL A 560 34.24 -9.70 -10.80
N SER A 561 33.27 -9.65 -9.88
CA SER A 561 32.91 -8.40 -9.21
C SER A 561 32.70 -8.62 -7.73
N VAL A 562 33.04 -7.60 -6.95
CA VAL A 562 32.72 -7.50 -5.53
C VAL A 562 31.93 -6.22 -5.33
N GLN A 563 30.79 -6.35 -4.68
CA GLN A 563 29.91 -5.25 -4.31
C GLN A 563 29.73 -5.24 -2.80
N SER A 564 29.69 -4.07 -2.17
CA SER A 564 29.40 -3.91 -0.74
C SER A 564 28.68 -2.59 -0.49
N ASP A 565 27.76 -2.57 0.48
CA ASP A 565 27.15 -1.36 1.02
C ASP A 565 28.04 -0.82 2.13
N LEU A 566 28.79 0.23 1.83
CA LEU A 566 29.75 0.80 2.78
C LEU A 566 29.04 1.53 3.94
N PHE A 567 27.91 2.16 3.64
CA PHE A 567 27.02 2.80 4.61
C PHE A 567 25.61 2.92 4.03
N ARG A 568 24.63 3.29 4.86
CA ARG A 568 23.22 3.36 4.45
C ARG A 568 23.03 4.17 3.16
N GLY A 569 22.51 3.49 2.14
CA GLY A 569 22.22 4.06 0.83
C GLY A 569 23.43 4.17 -0.10
N PHE A 570 24.66 3.90 0.32
CA PHE A 570 25.84 3.93 -0.54
C PHE A 570 26.39 2.54 -0.80
N THR A 571 26.31 2.12 -2.06
CA THR A 571 26.80 0.85 -2.55
C THR A 571 27.99 1.08 -3.46
N GLN A 572 29.10 0.39 -3.20
CA GLN A 572 30.27 0.37 -4.06
C GLN A 572 30.41 -0.99 -4.73
N ARG A 573 30.66 -1.00 -6.03
CA ARG A 573 30.98 -2.20 -6.80
C ARG A 573 32.29 -2.01 -7.56
N VAL A 574 33.14 -3.03 -7.51
CA VAL A 574 34.37 -3.14 -8.29
C VAL A 574 34.25 -4.39 -9.14
N MET A 575 34.49 -4.27 -10.44
CA MET A 575 34.42 -5.38 -11.39
C MET A 575 35.66 -5.43 -12.26
N LEU A 576 36.22 -6.62 -12.40
CA LEU A 576 37.20 -6.98 -13.40
C LEU A 576 36.47 -7.74 -14.50
N ARG A 577 36.63 -7.30 -15.76
CA ARG A 577 35.93 -7.89 -16.90
C ARG A 577 36.90 -8.12 -18.04
N ARG A 578 36.97 -9.35 -18.54
CA ARG A 578 37.61 -9.69 -19.81
C ARG A 578 36.53 -10.08 -20.80
N GLN A 579 36.53 -9.48 -21.98
CA GLN A 579 35.58 -9.83 -23.02
C GLN A 579 36.24 -9.88 -24.39
N GLN A 580 35.98 -10.94 -25.15
CA GLN A 580 36.40 -11.07 -26.55
C GLN A 580 35.17 -11.02 -27.44
N PHE A 581 35.22 -10.18 -28.46
CA PHE A 581 34.16 -9.96 -29.43
C PHE A 581 34.55 -10.58 -30.77
N GLN A 582 33.65 -11.41 -31.29
CA GLN A 582 33.73 -12.00 -32.63
C GLN A 582 32.45 -11.63 -33.39
N PRO A 583 32.44 -10.52 -34.14
CA PRO A 583 31.29 -10.07 -34.91
C PRO A 583 30.81 -11.14 -35.91
N LEU A 584 29.50 -11.41 -35.92
CA LEU A 584 28.86 -12.31 -36.90
C LEU A 584 28.24 -11.53 -38.08
N TYR A 585 28.74 -10.31 -38.30
CA TYR A 585 28.33 -9.40 -39.35
C TYR A 585 29.58 -8.68 -39.89
N PRO A 586 29.55 -8.13 -41.11
CA PRO A 586 30.71 -7.45 -41.70
C PRO A 586 31.15 -6.27 -40.82
N PHE A 587 32.31 -6.38 -40.20
CA PHE A 587 32.87 -5.39 -39.30
C PHE A 587 34.38 -5.42 -39.38
N LEU A 588 34.98 -4.25 -39.55
CA LEU A 588 36.42 -4.05 -39.51
C LEU A 588 36.72 -2.76 -38.75
N TYR A 589 37.89 -2.69 -38.14
CA TYR A 589 38.46 -1.48 -37.60
C TYR A 589 39.98 -1.44 -37.87
N TYR A 590 40.55 -0.24 -37.93
CA TYR A 590 41.99 -0.06 -38.08
C TYR A 590 42.71 -0.37 -36.77
N THR A 591 43.70 -1.28 -36.81
CA THR A 591 44.54 -1.60 -35.63
C THR A 591 45.64 -0.57 -35.38
N GLN A 592 45.87 0.31 -36.36
CA GLN A 592 46.80 1.43 -36.32
C GLN A 592 46.10 2.72 -36.74
N GLU A 593 46.84 3.82 -36.81
CA GLU A 593 46.31 5.10 -37.27
C GLU A 593 45.70 4.97 -38.68
N ALA A 594 44.49 5.50 -38.86
CA ALA A 594 43.70 5.32 -40.09
C ALA A 594 44.37 5.97 -41.31
N ARG A 595 45.08 5.17 -42.10
CA ARG A 595 45.70 5.56 -43.38
C ARG A 595 45.36 4.53 -44.47
N PRO A 596 45.30 4.91 -45.76
CA PRO A 596 45.10 3.95 -46.85
C PRO A 596 46.09 2.79 -46.77
N GLY A 597 45.61 1.54 -46.76
CA GLY A 597 46.43 0.33 -46.63
C GLY A 597 46.79 -0.08 -45.19
N SER A 598 46.27 0.62 -44.17
CA SER A 598 46.50 0.23 -42.77
C SER A 598 45.87 -1.12 -42.43
N PRO A 599 46.52 -1.93 -41.58
CA PRO A 599 45.97 -3.23 -41.19
C PRO A 599 44.63 -3.08 -40.48
N THR A 600 43.68 -3.94 -40.85
CA THR A 600 42.35 -4.03 -40.25
C THR A 600 42.11 -5.38 -39.62
N THR A 601 41.27 -5.42 -38.59
CA THR A 601 40.78 -6.67 -37.99
C THR A 601 39.30 -6.53 -37.62
N SER A 602 38.62 -7.67 -37.45
CA SER A 602 37.21 -7.74 -37.03
C SER A 602 37.04 -8.05 -35.55
N ASP A 603 37.99 -8.80 -34.99
CA ASP A 603 37.90 -9.32 -33.63
C ASP A 603 38.75 -8.48 -32.68
N PHE A 604 38.29 -8.35 -31.44
CA PHE A 604 39.06 -7.67 -30.41
C PHE A 604 38.70 -8.14 -29.01
N THR A 605 39.64 -7.99 -28.10
CA THR A 605 39.55 -8.34 -26.69
C THR A 605 39.73 -7.09 -25.85
N LEU A 606 38.94 -6.98 -24.78
CA LEU A 606 39.01 -5.91 -23.80
C LEU A 606 39.25 -6.50 -22.41
N SER A 607 40.15 -5.88 -21.65
CA SER A 607 40.31 -6.09 -20.22
C SER A 607 39.99 -4.80 -19.48
N GLU A 608 39.00 -4.83 -18.60
CA GLU A 608 38.42 -3.65 -17.97
C GLU A 608 38.40 -3.76 -16.45
N VAL A 609 38.65 -2.63 -15.80
CA VAL A 609 38.31 -2.39 -14.40
C VAL A 609 37.15 -1.41 -14.36
N ILE A 610 36.07 -1.78 -13.69
CA ILE A 610 34.85 -0.99 -13.61
C ILE A 610 34.57 -0.67 -12.14
N LEU A 611 34.52 0.62 -11.82
CA LEU A 611 34.13 1.14 -10.53
C LEU A 611 32.72 1.72 -10.65
N GLU A 612 31.81 1.27 -9.81
CA GLU A 612 30.42 1.76 -9.79
C GLU A 612 30.04 2.15 -8.37
N SER A 613 29.66 3.41 -8.20
CA SER A 613 29.24 4.00 -6.93
C SER A 613 27.78 4.39 -7.06
N ARG A 614 26.93 3.88 -6.17
CA ARG A 614 25.48 4.14 -6.16
C ARG A 614 25.07 4.74 -4.83
N TYR A 615 24.39 5.89 -4.87
CA TYR A 615 23.87 6.59 -3.69
C TYR A 615 22.34 6.74 -3.75
N ALA A 616 21.66 6.15 -2.77
CA ALA A 616 20.22 6.07 -2.63
C ALA A 616 19.81 6.31 -1.16
N ARG A 617 19.67 7.58 -0.76
CA ARG A 617 19.52 8.02 0.64
C ARG A 617 18.34 7.37 1.40
N ASP A 618 17.17 7.32 0.75
CA ASP A 618 15.90 6.91 1.38
C ASP A 618 15.45 5.51 0.97
N GLU A 619 16.28 4.78 0.22
CA GLU A 619 15.91 3.47 -0.28
C GLU A 619 16.13 2.39 0.78
N VAL A 620 15.08 1.63 1.08
CA VAL A 620 15.15 0.46 1.95
C VAL A 620 15.23 -0.76 1.04
N LEU A 621 16.38 -1.42 1.00
CA LEU A 621 16.57 -2.63 0.23
C LEU A 621 16.23 -3.85 1.07
N VAL A 622 15.25 -4.64 0.65
CA VAL A 622 14.88 -5.89 1.31
C VAL A 622 15.38 -7.07 0.49
N ALA A 623 16.16 -7.94 1.13
CA ALA A 623 16.59 -9.21 0.55
C ALA A 623 15.44 -10.23 0.58
N ASN A 624 15.22 -10.93 -0.53
CA ASN A 624 14.30 -12.05 -0.61
C ASN A 624 15.00 -13.40 -0.42
N ASN A 625 14.19 -14.47 -0.31
CA ASN A 625 14.65 -15.87 -0.25
C ASN A 625 15.32 -16.39 -1.54
N GLN A 626 15.71 -15.50 -2.46
CA GLN A 626 16.45 -15.84 -3.68
C GLN A 626 17.75 -15.03 -3.78
N ASN A 627 18.21 -14.43 -2.66
CA ASN A 627 19.40 -13.58 -2.59
C ASN A 627 19.36 -12.36 -3.53
N ARG A 628 18.15 -11.88 -3.85
CA ARG A 628 17.90 -10.65 -4.59
C ARG A 628 17.40 -9.58 -3.64
N ARG A 629 17.97 -8.38 -3.71
CA ARG A 629 17.46 -7.22 -2.98
C ARG A 629 16.53 -6.39 -3.85
N THR A 630 15.37 -6.05 -3.32
CA THR A 630 14.42 -5.15 -3.97
C THR A 630 14.20 -3.93 -3.11
N ALA A 631 14.16 -2.77 -3.75
CA ALA A 631 13.82 -1.51 -3.09
C ALA A 631 12.35 -1.52 -2.67
N VAL A 632 12.11 -1.23 -1.39
CA VAL A 632 10.79 -1.08 -0.80
C VAL A 632 10.66 0.34 -0.24
N GLY A 633 9.48 0.93 -0.36
CA GLY A 633 9.20 2.29 0.09
C GLY A 633 9.33 3.35 -1.01
N LEU A 634 9.22 4.62 -0.63
CA LEU A 634 9.16 5.76 -1.55
C LEU A 634 10.55 6.35 -1.77
N LYS A 635 11.00 6.41 -3.03
CA LYS A 635 12.22 7.13 -3.45
C LYS A 635 11.98 8.64 -3.41
N ARG A 636 11.99 9.25 -2.22
CA ARG A 636 11.80 10.71 -2.03
C ARG A 636 13.00 11.54 -2.49
N TRP A 637 14.18 10.91 -2.54
CA TRP A 637 15.41 11.49 -3.06
C TRP A 637 15.83 10.80 -4.35
N PRO A 638 16.49 11.53 -5.28
CA PRO A 638 17.06 10.92 -6.47
C PRO A 638 18.12 9.88 -6.10
N VAL A 639 18.16 8.79 -6.87
CA VAL A 639 19.21 7.77 -6.82
C VAL A 639 20.27 8.14 -7.84
N PHE A 640 21.51 8.30 -7.39
CA PHE A 640 22.66 8.59 -8.24
C PHE A 640 23.48 7.32 -8.44
N THR A 641 23.83 7.01 -9.68
CA THR A 641 24.79 5.94 -9.99
C THR A 641 25.88 6.51 -10.90
N VAL A 642 27.12 6.45 -10.44
CA VAL A 642 28.30 6.84 -11.20
C VAL A 642 29.07 5.58 -11.53
N ARG A 643 29.38 5.37 -12.82
CA ARG A 643 30.22 4.27 -13.28
C ARG A 643 31.43 4.83 -14.02
N TYR A 644 32.60 4.35 -13.66
CA TYR A 644 33.86 4.61 -14.34
C TYR A 644 34.46 3.28 -14.81
N THR A 645 34.73 3.19 -16.10
CA THR A 645 35.34 2.02 -16.73
C THR A 645 36.70 2.40 -17.29
N LEU A 646 37.72 1.65 -16.90
CA LEU A 646 39.08 1.76 -17.38
C LEU A 646 39.44 0.49 -18.16
N GLY A 647 39.59 0.63 -19.48
CA GLY A 647 40.18 -0.38 -20.35
C GLY A 647 41.70 -0.35 -20.24
N LEU A 648 42.30 -1.50 -19.94
CA LEU A 648 43.73 -1.68 -19.78
C LEU A 648 44.34 -2.16 -21.10
N ASN A 649 45.51 -1.65 -21.46
CA ASN A 649 46.24 -2.13 -22.64
C ASN A 649 47.09 -3.36 -22.30
N ASN A 650 47.25 -4.30 -23.23
CA ASN A 650 48.19 -5.43 -23.15
C ASN A 650 48.04 -6.37 -21.94
N LEU A 651 46.98 -6.23 -21.14
CA LEU A 651 46.66 -7.13 -20.03
C LEU A 651 45.63 -8.16 -20.50
N LEU A 652 45.92 -9.45 -20.30
CA LEU A 652 45.08 -10.58 -20.72
C LEU A 652 44.65 -10.53 -22.20
N GLY A 653 45.52 -9.97 -23.06
CA GLY A 653 45.29 -9.84 -24.50
C GLY A 653 44.39 -8.68 -24.91
N SER A 654 44.23 -7.64 -24.08
CA SER A 654 43.40 -6.48 -24.39
C SER A 654 44.02 -5.59 -25.48
N ASP A 655 43.21 -5.20 -26.48
CA ASP A 655 43.64 -4.44 -27.66
C ASP A 655 43.54 -2.91 -27.47
N PHE A 656 42.75 -2.44 -26.49
CA PHE A 656 42.44 -1.02 -26.33
C PHE A 656 42.69 -0.51 -24.92
N ARG A 657 43.31 0.68 -24.83
CA ARG A 657 43.29 1.52 -23.64
C ARG A 657 42.20 2.57 -23.77
N TYR A 658 41.23 2.58 -22.87
CA TYR A 658 40.17 3.58 -22.92
C TYR A 658 39.61 3.90 -21.54
N GLN A 659 38.89 5.01 -21.49
CA GLN A 659 38.14 5.43 -20.33
C GLN A 659 36.69 5.69 -20.72
N LYS A 660 35.78 5.42 -19.79
CA LYS A 660 34.36 5.69 -19.96
C LYS A 660 33.74 6.10 -18.64
N PHE A 661 32.98 7.19 -18.69
CA PHE A 661 32.26 7.77 -17.58
C PHE A 661 30.76 7.69 -17.85
N ASN A 662 29.98 7.25 -16.88
CA ASN A 662 28.53 7.21 -16.95
C ASN A 662 27.93 7.75 -15.65
N LEU A 663 26.87 8.55 -15.78
CA LEU A 663 26.05 9.08 -14.70
C LEU A 663 24.59 8.72 -14.99
N LEU A 664 23.96 8.04 -14.05
CA LEU A 664 22.53 7.72 -14.07
C LEU A 664 21.85 8.35 -12.85
N ILE A 665 20.74 9.05 -13.09
CA ILE A 665 19.89 9.64 -12.06
C ILE A 665 18.47 9.13 -12.23
N ASP A 666 17.94 8.46 -11.22
CA ASP A 666 16.56 7.96 -11.18
C ASP A 666 15.77 8.65 -10.06
N HIS A 667 14.59 9.19 -10.35
CA HIS A 667 13.75 9.82 -9.33
C HIS A 667 12.25 9.77 -9.66
N SER A 668 11.42 9.72 -8.62
CA SER A 668 9.96 9.74 -8.74
C SER A 668 9.37 10.82 -7.84
N LEU A 669 8.89 11.89 -8.45
CA LEU A 669 8.24 13.04 -7.81
C LEU A 669 6.73 12.81 -7.76
N ARG A 670 6.14 12.94 -6.56
CA ARG A 670 4.68 12.94 -6.40
C ARG A 670 4.20 14.38 -6.30
N LEU A 671 3.28 14.77 -7.19
CA LEU A 671 2.73 16.12 -7.29
C LEU A 671 1.30 16.18 -6.74
N GLY A 672 1.02 15.42 -5.68
CA GLY A 672 -0.30 15.35 -5.04
C GLY A 672 -1.39 14.93 -6.02
N GLN A 673 -2.37 15.81 -6.26
CA GLN A 673 -3.49 15.57 -7.17
C GLN A 673 -3.10 15.61 -8.65
N LEU A 674 -1.99 16.26 -9.02
CA LEU A 674 -1.50 16.29 -10.40
C LEU A 674 -0.90 14.94 -10.83
N GLY A 675 -0.68 14.01 -9.88
CA GLY A 675 -0.21 12.67 -10.17
C GLY A 675 1.26 12.46 -9.82
N ARG A 676 1.95 11.61 -10.59
CA ARG A 676 3.33 11.18 -10.33
C ARG A 676 4.19 11.36 -11.57
N THR A 677 5.30 12.07 -11.43
CA THR A 677 6.33 12.22 -12.47
C THR A 677 7.54 11.37 -12.12
N THR A 678 7.87 10.40 -12.94
CA THR A 678 9.12 9.65 -12.86
C THR A 678 10.05 10.13 -13.95
N TYR A 679 11.31 10.42 -13.63
CA TYR A 679 12.30 10.79 -14.62
C TYR A 679 13.61 10.03 -14.41
N ARG A 680 14.26 9.74 -15.54
CA ARG A 680 15.57 9.11 -15.64
C ARG A 680 16.48 9.97 -16.50
N ILE A 681 17.68 10.25 -16.01
CA ILE A 681 18.73 10.96 -16.74
C ILE A 681 19.91 10.01 -16.88
N ASP A 682 20.32 9.68 -18.11
CA ASP A 682 21.50 8.88 -18.43
C ASP A 682 22.47 9.74 -19.24
N ALA A 683 23.65 10.01 -18.70
CA ALA A 683 24.69 10.75 -19.38
C ALA A 683 25.98 9.94 -19.41
N GLY A 684 26.72 10.02 -20.51
CA GLY A 684 27.98 9.31 -20.64
C GLY A 684 28.99 9.99 -21.55
N TYR A 685 30.26 9.67 -21.30
CA TYR A 685 31.40 10.23 -22.02
C TYR A 685 32.53 9.21 -22.15
N VAL A 686 33.00 9.01 -23.38
CA VAL A 686 34.10 8.14 -23.78
C VAL A 686 35.14 9.03 -24.50
N PRO A 687 36.13 9.57 -23.78
CA PRO A 687 37.16 10.45 -24.37
C PRO A 687 38.17 9.72 -25.27
N SER A 688 38.12 8.38 -25.33
CA SER A 688 39.10 7.56 -26.03
C SER A 688 38.62 7.14 -27.42
N THR A 689 39.58 6.83 -28.30
CA THR A 689 39.29 6.29 -29.62
C THR A 689 39.12 4.78 -29.54
N VAL A 690 37.90 4.29 -29.76
CA VAL A 690 37.52 2.88 -29.70
C VAL A 690 36.48 2.56 -30.77
N PRO A 691 36.39 1.30 -31.24
CA PRO A 691 35.38 0.91 -32.20
C PRO A 691 33.96 1.01 -31.60
N TYR A 692 32.97 1.23 -32.46
CA TYR A 692 31.60 1.50 -32.01
C TYR A 692 30.94 0.43 -31.11
N PRO A 693 31.31 -0.88 -31.11
CA PRO A 693 30.71 -1.82 -30.18
C PRO A 693 31.07 -1.53 -28.71
N VAL A 694 32.10 -0.71 -28.47
CA VAL A 694 32.51 -0.23 -27.13
C VAL A 694 31.80 1.09 -26.74
N LEU A 695 31.36 1.86 -27.74
CA LEU A 695 30.62 3.10 -27.56
C LEU A 695 29.19 2.83 -27.07
N LYS A 696 28.48 3.89 -26.66
CA LYS A 696 27.09 3.75 -26.24
C LYS A 696 26.19 3.54 -27.46
N SER A 697 25.61 2.35 -27.58
CA SER A 697 24.45 2.11 -28.43
C SER A 697 23.18 2.46 -27.64
N HIS A 698 22.45 3.47 -28.10
CA HIS A 698 21.20 3.86 -27.46
C HIS A 698 20.15 2.78 -27.64
N LEU A 699 19.52 2.37 -26.54
CA LEU A 699 18.59 1.24 -26.55
C LEU A 699 17.30 1.62 -27.27
N GLY A 700 17.13 1.14 -28.50
CA GLY A 700 15.85 1.14 -29.19
C GLY A 700 14.95 0.01 -28.72
N ASN A 701 13.68 0.04 -29.11
CA ASN A 701 12.73 -1.03 -28.81
C ASN A 701 11.82 -1.31 -30.01
N GLN A 702 12.06 -2.44 -30.67
CA GLN A 702 11.25 -2.90 -31.80
C GLN A 702 10.14 -3.88 -31.41
N SER A 703 10.09 -4.32 -30.14
CA SER A 703 9.07 -5.23 -29.61
C SER A 703 7.70 -4.55 -29.52
N PRO A 704 6.60 -5.30 -29.45
CA PRO A 704 5.27 -4.71 -29.20
C PRO A 704 5.11 -4.22 -27.76
N PHE A 705 6.05 -4.53 -26.87
CA PHE A 705 5.97 -4.18 -25.45
C PHE A 705 6.60 -2.82 -25.17
N TYR A 706 5.98 -2.01 -24.32
CA TYR A 706 6.56 -0.75 -23.84
C TYR A 706 7.72 -1.05 -22.89
N ASN A 707 8.85 -0.37 -23.07
CA ASN A 707 10.00 -0.44 -22.17
C ASN A 707 10.36 0.98 -21.70
N PRO A 708 10.27 1.28 -20.39
CA PRO A 708 10.57 2.62 -19.87
C PRO A 708 12.06 3.00 -19.96
N GLY A 709 12.97 2.03 -20.06
CA GLY A 709 14.41 2.26 -20.19
C GLY A 709 14.90 2.40 -21.64
N ALA A 710 14.01 2.24 -22.63
CA ALA A 710 14.37 2.27 -24.06
C ALA A 710 13.65 3.42 -24.80
N PHE A 711 14.20 3.83 -25.94
CA PHE A 711 13.50 4.66 -26.92
C PHE A 711 12.57 3.79 -27.74
N ASN A 712 11.27 3.95 -27.53
CA ASN A 712 10.26 3.00 -27.95
C ASN A 712 9.95 3.03 -29.45
N LEU A 713 10.33 4.10 -30.16
CA LEU A 713 10.23 4.20 -31.63
C LEU A 713 11.58 4.10 -32.35
N MET A 714 12.67 4.07 -31.59
CA MET A 714 14.01 3.90 -32.13
C MET A 714 14.25 2.43 -32.47
N ARG A 715 14.93 2.16 -33.60
CA ARG A 715 15.37 0.81 -33.96
C ARG A 715 16.53 0.35 -33.09
N PHE A 716 16.75 -0.96 -33.02
CA PHE A 716 18.00 -1.48 -32.47
C PHE A 716 19.18 -0.91 -33.26
N PHE A 717 20.20 -0.45 -32.54
CA PHE A 717 21.43 0.12 -33.10
C PHE A 717 21.20 1.32 -34.06
N GLU A 718 20.16 2.14 -33.83
CA GLU A 718 19.90 3.30 -34.71
C GLU A 718 20.90 4.45 -34.49
N PHE A 719 21.27 4.73 -33.25
CA PHE A 719 22.21 5.80 -32.90
C PHE A 719 23.28 5.34 -31.92
N VAL A 720 24.52 5.73 -32.21
CA VAL A 720 25.69 5.53 -31.37
C VAL A 720 26.24 6.88 -30.92
N SER A 721 26.79 6.94 -29.71
CA SER A 721 27.41 8.15 -29.17
C SER A 721 28.63 7.84 -28.32
N ASP A 722 29.64 8.72 -28.39
CA ASP A 722 30.77 8.75 -27.45
C ASP A 722 30.58 9.80 -26.36
N ARG A 723 29.69 10.77 -26.58
CA ARG A 723 29.20 11.72 -25.58
C ARG A 723 27.71 11.88 -25.74
N TYR A 724 26.96 11.77 -24.64
CA TYR A 724 25.51 11.85 -24.71
C TYR A 724 24.89 12.27 -23.38
N ALA A 725 23.67 12.77 -23.47
CA ALA A 725 22.73 12.95 -22.37
C ALA A 725 21.34 12.56 -22.87
N ALA A 726 20.68 11.66 -22.14
CA ALA A 726 19.34 11.20 -22.38
C ALA A 726 18.46 11.54 -21.18
N VAL A 727 17.23 11.97 -21.45
CA VAL A 727 16.23 12.27 -20.43
C VAL A 727 14.95 11.54 -20.82
N GLN A 728 14.47 10.68 -19.93
CA GLN A 728 13.22 9.93 -20.08
C GLN A 728 12.30 10.37 -18.96
N VAL A 729 11.09 10.83 -19.30
CA VAL A 729 10.09 11.33 -18.37
C VAL A 729 8.79 10.58 -18.61
N GLU A 730 8.21 10.06 -17.54
CA GLU A 730 6.87 9.50 -17.52
C GLU A 730 6.04 10.26 -16.48
N HIS A 731 4.87 10.75 -16.88
CA HIS A 731 3.93 11.41 -16.00
C HIS A 731 2.61 10.66 -15.98
N GLU A 732 2.25 10.14 -14.81
CA GLU A 732 0.99 9.47 -14.54
C GLU A 732 0.03 10.46 -13.90
N PHE A 733 -1.06 10.80 -14.57
CA PHE A 733 -2.00 11.81 -14.08
C PHE A 733 -2.91 11.30 -12.95
N GLY A 734 -2.89 10.00 -12.63
CA GLY A 734 -3.67 9.42 -11.53
C GLY A 734 -5.19 9.60 -11.63
N GLY A 735 -5.69 9.91 -12.84
CA GLY A 735 -7.10 10.23 -13.11
C GLY A 735 -7.46 11.72 -13.09
N PHE A 736 -6.52 12.63 -12.85
CA PHE A 736 -6.77 14.09 -12.80
C PHE A 736 -7.52 14.61 -14.04
N LEU A 737 -7.07 14.22 -15.23
CA LEU A 737 -7.69 14.62 -16.50
C LEU A 737 -8.89 13.74 -16.88
N THR A 738 -8.82 12.44 -16.62
CA THR A 738 -9.82 11.47 -17.12
C THR A 738 -11.06 11.35 -16.23
N ASN A 739 -10.96 11.66 -14.93
CA ASN A 739 -12.09 11.62 -14.00
C ASN A 739 -13.14 12.73 -14.27
N SER A 740 -12.77 13.74 -15.05
CA SER A 740 -13.66 14.85 -15.45
C SER A 740 -14.57 14.48 -16.63
N VAL A 741 -14.27 13.40 -17.37
CA VAL A 741 -15.07 12.96 -18.53
C VAL A 741 -15.96 11.78 -18.11
N PRO A 742 -17.29 11.93 -18.02
CA PRO A 742 -18.18 10.93 -17.41
C PRO A 742 -18.09 9.51 -18.01
N ALA A 743 -17.98 9.39 -19.34
CA ALA A 743 -17.87 8.09 -20.01
C ALA A 743 -16.52 7.39 -19.72
N ILE A 744 -15.42 8.14 -19.72
CA ILE A 744 -14.07 7.61 -19.44
C ILE A 744 -13.93 7.25 -17.96
N LYS A 745 -14.56 8.04 -17.08
CA LYS A 745 -14.66 7.77 -15.64
C LYS A 745 -15.29 6.40 -15.35
N GLN A 746 -16.33 6.00 -16.09
CA GLN A 746 -16.95 4.68 -15.93
C GLN A 746 -16.01 3.52 -16.30
N LEU A 747 -15.14 3.74 -17.29
CA LEU A 747 -14.13 2.76 -17.72
C LEU A 747 -12.90 2.72 -16.81
N ASN A 748 -12.76 3.68 -15.88
CA ASN A 748 -11.60 3.87 -14.99
C ASN A 748 -10.26 4.01 -15.73
N TRP A 749 -10.28 4.50 -16.95
CA TRP A 749 -9.07 4.71 -17.73
C TRP A 749 -8.26 5.89 -17.17
N ARG A 750 -6.95 5.73 -17.08
CA ARG A 750 -6.03 6.78 -16.59
C ARG A 750 -5.08 7.17 -17.72
N LEU A 751 -4.84 8.48 -17.83
CA LEU A 751 -3.90 9.01 -18.80
C LEU A 751 -2.47 8.92 -18.25
N VAL A 752 -1.54 8.58 -19.13
CA VAL A 752 -0.10 8.70 -18.91
C VAL A 752 0.48 9.52 -20.05
N ALA A 753 1.48 10.35 -19.78
CA ALA A 753 2.28 11.02 -20.80
C ALA A 753 3.73 10.56 -20.68
N THR A 754 4.40 10.41 -21.82
CA THR A 754 5.80 10.00 -21.90
C THR A 754 6.57 10.98 -22.79
N THR A 755 7.83 11.23 -22.44
CA THR A 755 8.73 12.10 -23.21
C THR A 755 10.13 11.58 -23.07
N ASN A 756 10.75 11.20 -24.19
CA ASN A 756 12.12 10.72 -24.23
C ASN A 756 12.93 11.61 -25.17
N LEU A 757 14.01 12.17 -24.65
CA LEU A 757 14.93 13.06 -25.32
C LEU A 757 16.33 12.45 -25.29
N LEU A 758 17.05 12.59 -26.39
CA LEU A 758 18.42 12.13 -26.51
C LEU A 758 19.24 13.16 -27.29
N TRP A 759 20.29 13.64 -26.65
CA TRP A 759 21.32 14.45 -27.27
C TRP A 759 22.66 13.72 -27.19
N GLY A 760 23.47 13.83 -28.23
CA GLY A 760 24.77 13.19 -28.26
C GLY A 760 25.50 13.40 -29.57
N SER A 761 26.73 12.91 -29.62
CA SER A 761 27.56 12.94 -30.83
C SER A 761 28.62 11.84 -30.78
N VAL A 762 29.34 11.68 -31.89
CA VAL A 762 30.55 10.86 -31.99
C VAL A 762 31.66 11.72 -32.59
N SER A 763 32.81 11.73 -31.94
CA SER A 763 34.04 12.40 -32.38
C SER A 763 34.54 11.85 -33.72
N GLU A 764 35.28 12.68 -34.46
CA GLU A 764 35.84 12.28 -35.75
C GLU A 764 36.82 11.11 -35.60
N ALA A 765 37.64 11.08 -34.54
CA ALA A 765 38.54 9.96 -34.27
C ALA A 765 37.80 8.62 -34.17
N ASN A 766 36.69 8.58 -33.42
CA ASN A 766 35.85 7.38 -33.29
C ASN A 766 35.10 7.01 -34.58
N ARG A 767 34.86 7.96 -35.49
CA ARG A 767 34.28 7.67 -36.81
C ARG A 767 35.33 7.09 -37.75
N ASN A 768 36.54 7.64 -37.72
CA ASN A 768 37.60 7.33 -38.68
C ASN A 768 38.32 6.01 -38.37
N ILE A 769 38.16 5.44 -37.17
CA ILE A 769 38.69 4.11 -36.84
C ILE A 769 37.98 2.98 -37.61
N ILE A 770 36.79 3.24 -38.17
CA ILE A 770 36.03 2.25 -38.94
C ILE A 770 36.18 2.57 -40.44
N PRO A 771 36.75 1.67 -41.25
CA PRO A 771 36.78 1.83 -42.70
C PRO A 771 35.36 1.85 -43.29
N THR A 772 35.13 2.67 -44.31
CA THR A 772 33.83 2.75 -45.00
C THR A 772 33.61 1.59 -45.95
N ASN A 773 34.70 1.08 -46.54
CA ASN A 773 34.69 -0.05 -47.46
C ASN A 773 35.72 -1.07 -46.97
N ASP A 774 35.46 -2.34 -47.23
CA ASP A 774 36.40 -3.42 -46.97
C ASP A 774 37.68 -3.18 -47.81
N PRO A 775 38.87 -3.07 -47.18
CA PRO A 775 40.11 -2.83 -47.91
C PRO A 775 40.53 -3.94 -48.87
N VAL A 776 40.00 -5.16 -48.69
CA VAL A 776 40.32 -6.36 -49.48
C VAL A 776 39.27 -6.60 -50.56
N THR A 777 37.99 -6.58 -50.20
CA THR A 777 36.90 -6.90 -51.15
C THR A 777 36.35 -5.67 -51.88
N GLY A 778 36.58 -4.47 -51.35
CA GLY A 778 36.03 -3.22 -51.89
C GLY A 778 34.55 -2.99 -51.56
N GLU A 779 33.88 -3.96 -50.94
CA GLU A 779 32.47 -3.91 -50.58
C GLU A 779 32.21 -2.87 -49.47
N PRO A 780 31.06 -2.17 -49.48
CA PRO A 780 30.73 -1.19 -48.46
C PRO A 780 30.48 -1.87 -47.11
N LEU A 781 31.09 -1.36 -46.04
CA LEU A 781 30.91 -1.88 -44.69
C LEU A 781 29.71 -1.23 -43.97
N PRO A 782 29.01 -1.97 -43.09
CA PRO A 782 27.93 -1.45 -42.26
C PRO A 782 28.37 -0.30 -41.35
N THR A 783 28.03 0.94 -41.71
CA THR A 783 28.32 2.13 -40.90
C THR A 783 27.35 2.29 -39.72
N PHE A 784 27.74 3.05 -38.69
CA PHE A 784 26.84 3.45 -37.61
C PHE A 784 26.40 4.91 -37.81
N GLN A 785 25.25 5.26 -37.23
CA GLN A 785 24.77 6.64 -37.27
C GLN A 785 24.98 7.31 -35.92
N SER A 786 25.27 8.60 -35.96
CA SER A 786 25.28 9.46 -34.78
C SER A 786 24.21 10.55 -34.93
N LEU A 787 23.86 11.17 -33.81
CA LEU A 787 22.97 12.32 -33.82
C LEU A 787 23.70 13.52 -34.45
N GLY A 788 22.93 14.35 -35.17
CA GLY A 788 23.40 15.65 -35.67
C GLY A 788 23.20 16.76 -34.64
N ARG A 789 23.02 18.00 -35.11
CA ARG A 789 22.72 19.14 -34.23
C ARG A 789 21.33 19.04 -33.57
N LEU A 790 20.41 18.29 -34.18
CA LEU A 790 19.06 18.10 -33.66
C LEU A 790 19.03 16.89 -32.69
N PRO A 791 18.53 17.04 -31.46
CA PRO A 791 18.34 15.89 -30.56
C PRO A 791 17.29 14.93 -31.11
N TYR A 792 17.36 13.67 -30.73
CA TYR A 792 16.26 12.73 -30.93
C TYR A 792 15.18 12.99 -29.86
N ALA A 793 13.93 13.07 -30.28
CA ALA A 793 12.78 13.27 -29.40
C ALA A 793 11.61 12.37 -29.82
N GLU A 794 11.03 11.70 -28.84
CA GLU A 794 9.73 11.03 -28.95
C GLU A 794 8.85 11.42 -27.75
N VAL A 795 7.57 11.60 -28.02
CA VAL A 795 6.54 11.89 -27.02
C VAL A 795 5.42 10.91 -27.17
N GLY A 796 4.70 10.65 -26.10
CA GLY A 796 3.55 9.76 -26.17
C GLY A 796 2.51 10.06 -25.13
N TYR A 797 1.36 9.46 -25.37
CA TYR A 797 0.26 9.42 -24.43
C TYR A 797 -0.25 7.99 -24.36
N GLY A 798 -0.53 7.53 -23.16
CA GLY A 798 -1.00 6.18 -22.88
C GLY A 798 -2.31 6.21 -22.12
N ILE A 799 -3.07 5.14 -22.33
CA ILE A 799 -4.23 4.81 -21.51
C ILE A 799 -3.86 3.56 -20.72
N GLU A 800 -3.74 3.71 -19.41
CA GLU A 800 -3.55 2.59 -18.50
C GLU A 800 -4.88 2.17 -17.87
N ASN A 801 -4.84 1.03 -17.18
CA ASN A 801 -5.99 0.42 -16.51
C ASN A 801 -7.05 -0.17 -17.46
N ILE A 802 -6.67 -0.50 -18.70
CA ILE A 802 -7.50 -1.27 -19.64
C ILE A 802 -7.55 -2.72 -19.14
N PHE A 803 -8.75 -3.26 -18.93
CA PHE A 803 -8.95 -4.52 -18.20
C PHE A 803 -8.17 -4.61 -16.87
N LYS A 804 -7.82 -3.46 -16.29
CA LYS A 804 -7.17 -3.27 -14.98
C LYS A 804 -5.71 -3.73 -14.84
N ILE A 805 -5.13 -4.30 -15.89
CA ILE A 805 -3.73 -4.74 -15.91
C ILE A 805 -3.00 -4.30 -17.17
N VAL A 806 -3.71 -3.87 -18.21
CA VAL A 806 -3.14 -3.49 -19.50
C VAL A 806 -3.01 -1.97 -19.60
N ARG A 807 -1.87 -1.53 -20.11
CA ARG A 807 -1.62 -0.17 -20.57
C ARG A 807 -1.29 -0.20 -22.06
N VAL A 808 -1.89 0.72 -22.80
CA VAL A 808 -1.64 0.94 -24.23
C VAL A 808 -1.04 2.33 -24.38
N ASP A 809 0.16 2.42 -24.96
CA ASP A 809 0.86 3.67 -25.22
C ASP A 809 0.88 3.99 -26.71
N PHE A 810 0.50 5.21 -27.05
CA PHE A 810 0.60 5.80 -28.38
C PHE A 810 1.78 6.76 -28.40
N LEU A 811 2.76 6.47 -29.25
CA LEU A 811 4.04 7.18 -29.28
C LEU A 811 4.20 7.87 -30.64
N HIS A 812 4.77 9.07 -30.62
CA HIS A 812 5.07 9.90 -31.77
C HIS A 812 6.54 10.31 -31.75
N ARG A 813 7.24 10.02 -32.85
CA ARG A 813 8.61 10.47 -33.06
C ARG A 813 8.57 11.89 -33.65
N LEU A 814 9.20 12.84 -32.96
CA LEU A 814 9.17 14.26 -33.35
C LEU A 814 10.27 14.62 -34.34
N THR A 815 11.43 13.98 -34.21
CA THR A 815 12.65 14.30 -34.95
C THR A 815 13.12 13.12 -35.79
N TYR A 816 13.90 13.36 -36.86
CA TYR A 816 14.41 12.30 -37.76
C TYR A 816 13.28 11.46 -38.42
N ARG A 817 12.16 12.11 -38.76
CA ARG A 817 10.95 11.47 -39.32
C ARG A 817 11.09 11.07 -40.80
N ASN A 818 11.93 11.78 -41.55
CA ASN A 818 12.04 11.62 -43.01
C ASN A 818 13.01 10.50 -43.42
N ARG A 819 13.42 9.64 -42.48
CA ARG A 819 14.32 8.52 -42.80
C ARG A 819 13.51 7.36 -43.38
N PRO A 820 14.05 6.64 -44.39
CA PRO A 820 13.31 5.61 -45.14
C PRO A 820 12.66 4.55 -44.24
N ASP A 821 13.29 4.24 -43.10
CA ASP A 821 12.84 3.19 -42.18
C ASP A 821 12.45 3.72 -40.78
N ALA A 822 12.27 5.03 -40.62
CA ALA A 822 11.92 5.60 -39.32
C ALA A 822 10.45 5.31 -38.98
N ARG A 823 10.22 4.65 -37.85
CA ARG A 823 8.88 4.55 -37.27
C ARG A 823 8.47 5.90 -36.71
N THR A 824 7.58 6.60 -37.40
CA THR A 824 7.06 7.90 -36.94
C THR A 824 6.01 7.80 -35.85
N PHE A 825 5.33 6.64 -35.78
CA PHE A 825 4.28 6.33 -34.84
C PHE A 825 4.37 4.87 -34.42
N GLY A 826 3.95 4.55 -33.19
CA GLY A 826 3.88 3.18 -32.72
C GLY A 826 2.91 3.03 -31.54
N VAL A 827 2.31 1.85 -31.47
CA VAL A 827 1.46 1.43 -30.36
C VAL A 827 2.20 0.37 -29.57
N LYS A 828 2.30 0.54 -28.25
CA LYS A 828 2.99 -0.37 -27.35
C LYS A 828 2.08 -0.85 -26.23
N LEU A 829 2.33 -2.06 -25.75
CA LEU A 829 1.57 -2.69 -24.66
C LEU A 829 2.45 -2.89 -23.44
N SER A 830 1.91 -2.66 -22.25
CA SER A 830 2.57 -3.11 -21.01
C SER A 830 1.56 -3.68 -20.03
N LEU A 831 2.03 -4.61 -19.21
CA LEU A 831 1.29 -5.09 -18.05
C LEU A 831 1.74 -4.30 -16.84
N LYS A 832 0.82 -3.56 -16.23
CA LYS A 832 1.10 -2.71 -15.08
C LYS A 832 -0.01 -2.87 -14.05
N PHE A 833 0.37 -3.29 -12.85
CA PHE A 833 -0.52 -3.32 -11.70
C PHE A 833 -0.30 -2.04 -10.89
N SER A 834 -1.26 -1.12 -10.95
CA SER A 834 -1.21 0.14 -10.18
C SER A 834 -2.44 0.24 -9.31
N LEU A 835 -2.27 -0.05 -8.01
CA LEU A 835 -3.28 0.17 -6.98
C LEU A 835 -3.55 1.68 -6.83
#